data_AF-A0A3M7LZA7-F1
#
_entry.id   AF-A0A3M7LZA7-F1
#
_cell.length_a   1.000
_cell.length_b   1.000
_cell.length_c   1.000
_cell.angle_alpha   90.00
_cell.angle_beta   90.00
_cell.angle_gamma   90.00
#
_symmetry.space_group_name_H-M   'P 1'
#
loop_
_entity.id
_entity.type
_entity.pdbx_description
1 polymer ?
#
loop_
_entity_poly.entity_id
_entity_poly.type
_entity_poly.pdbx_seq_one_letter_code
_entity_poly.pdbx_strand_id
1 'polypeptide(L)'
;MWSAHSHRDLGALAFGCAPAMVLPWAIAGGWPVWPLLAIWIGGYGLRWRNGDGRLTTDCTILGVCYAWLERGELVAIVPKSWNYTMGVLNGAEELSMARIATTVAVALTLSAAIYPWPRKMSTMDPRLEENEGKYHWRSGVEVPKARIFPCETKHARIFPKRHAFAYSYLQCGYPIIPTEHRHNGMVRFSGTDRSLGRWWLRVRAEDYLARGNDEHGFYWKLKTYLQEQHVKDSEWCYAYLVTAPRFLGYAFNPVSFWYIYDAEHQLKKMILEVNNTFGERRMYLLDGSSSPTSPTIPNSQPFPRAEEHEPQLPNGAKSKFTDVWMKDFHVSPFNSRKGSYSLKALNPFPFASYENPMIDNTITLKSSKDHGKLVARLYSTGKSFSPDHLGLFGTLRFVLSWWWVGFVTFPRIVREAGKLFFKRKLHVWFRPEVLTTSIGRLPSSTETTIYKVFALYLTTLVNQTSVPFRITLKTSIPEPVTNLITTCGEDTGNPRMRYIEIRVLTPGFYSRLVHYTYTSEAVDRECIFTDERNRTLWICRPQLLPLLLSERSSIQINEQGVRAVPRTYLDELRWLLLKKLRCAPADPAYSVTPKSTTSTVNDIRHRPYSELDKFVRSVGGQPYAGEYRRAVTKLFLAQRFCFGFSEVVGLVDLVLRVSFCLLAVLQLRKWSELGERSGPGDCLKLLLTQRNVSACFGAHRFSSWDWWWMAKSAASMYACHAYGLLKGYK
;
A
#
# COMPACT_ATOMS: atom_id res chain seq x y z
N MET A 1 2.39 -20.52 9.77
CA MET A 1 2.08 -21.72 8.95
C MET A 1 0.73 -21.59 8.21
N TRP A 2 0.28 -20.39 7.84
CA TRP A 2 -1.03 -20.13 7.21
C TRP A 2 -0.87 -19.25 5.95
N SER A 3 -0.18 -19.79 4.93
CA SER A 3 -0.10 -19.16 3.60
C SER A 3 -0.10 -20.17 2.45
N ALA A 4 -0.08 -21.48 2.74
CA ALA A 4 0.03 -22.52 1.73
C ALA A 4 -1.33 -22.99 1.16
N HIS A 5 -2.46 -22.73 1.85
CA HIS A 5 -3.77 -23.21 1.42
C HIS A 5 -4.48 -22.26 0.44
N SER A 6 -4.32 -20.93 0.58
CA SER A 6 -4.93 -19.95 -0.35
C SER A 6 -4.40 -20.05 -1.79
N HIS A 7 -3.14 -20.46 -1.99
CA HIS A 7 -2.57 -20.59 -3.34
C HIS A 7 -3.00 -21.86 -4.09
N ARG A 8 -3.43 -22.92 -3.37
CA ARG A 8 -3.87 -24.17 -4.00
C ARG A 8 -5.28 -24.04 -4.58
N ASP A 9 -6.19 -23.34 -3.90
CA ASP A 9 -7.59 -23.19 -4.35
C ASP A 9 -7.72 -22.22 -5.53
N LEU A 10 -6.90 -21.15 -5.57
CA LEU A 10 -6.77 -20.27 -6.74
C LEU A 10 -6.11 -20.97 -7.94
N GLY A 11 -5.23 -21.94 -7.69
CA GLY A 11 -4.54 -22.71 -8.72
C GLY A 11 -5.44 -23.66 -9.50
N ALA A 12 -6.44 -24.25 -8.84
CA ALA A 12 -7.43 -25.12 -9.48
C ALA A 12 -8.40 -24.32 -10.39
N LEU A 13 -8.86 -23.16 -9.93
CA LEU A 13 -9.69 -22.24 -10.73
C LEU A 13 -8.92 -21.65 -11.93
N ALA A 14 -7.63 -21.35 -11.77
CA ALA A 14 -6.77 -20.88 -12.86
C ALA A 14 -6.58 -21.94 -13.97
N PHE A 15 -6.51 -23.23 -13.60
CA PHE A 15 -6.38 -24.34 -14.55
C PHE A 15 -7.64 -24.51 -15.42
N GLY A 16 -8.83 -24.21 -14.89
CA GLY A 16 -10.10 -24.23 -15.63
C GLY A 16 -10.37 -22.99 -16.49
N CYS A 17 -9.92 -21.80 -16.05
CA CYS A 17 -10.19 -20.55 -16.78
C CYS A 17 -9.31 -20.35 -18.03
N ALA A 18 -8.07 -20.84 -18.03
CA ALA A 18 -7.14 -20.63 -19.14
C ALA A 18 -7.53 -21.36 -20.44
N PRO A 19 -7.99 -22.64 -20.42
CA PRO A 19 -8.56 -23.29 -21.60
C PRO A 19 -9.82 -22.59 -22.09
N ALA A 20 -10.68 -22.08 -21.20
CA ALA A 20 -11.93 -21.42 -21.56
C ALA A 20 -11.73 -20.11 -22.34
N MET A 21 -10.60 -19.40 -22.15
CA MET A 21 -10.27 -18.19 -22.92
C MET A 21 -9.58 -18.49 -24.26
N VAL A 22 -9.01 -19.67 -24.42
CA VAL A 22 -8.36 -20.15 -25.65
C VAL A 22 -9.31 -21.01 -26.49
N LEU A 23 -10.35 -21.61 -25.89
CA LEU A 23 -11.36 -22.43 -26.57
C LEU A 23 -12.07 -21.73 -27.74
N PRO A 24 -12.42 -20.43 -27.65
CA PRO A 24 -13.01 -19.71 -28.78
C PRO A 24 -12.11 -19.70 -30.01
N TRP A 25 -10.78 -19.74 -29.85
CA TRP A 25 -9.83 -19.84 -30.96
C TRP A 25 -9.92 -21.18 -31.70
N ALA A 26 -10.07 -22.28 -30.98
CA ALA A 26 -10.20 -23.61 -31.59
C ALA A 26 -11.52 -23.73 -32.37
N ILE A 27 -12.54 -22.97 -31.95
CA ILE A 27 -13.87 -22.97 -32.56
C ILE A 27 -13.90 -22.01 -33.77
N ALA A 28 -13.26 -20.84 -33.70
CA ALA A 28 -13.25 -19.85 -34.78
C ALA A 28 -12.16 -20.06 -35.84
N GLY A 29 -10.94 -20.45 -35.45
CA GLY A 29 -9.78 -20.60 -36.35
C GLY A 29 -9.60 -22.01 -36.95
N GLY A 30 -10.42 -22.98 -36.54
CA GLY A 30 -10.42 -24.34 -37.10
C GLY A 30 -9.19 -25.21 -36.79
N TRP A 31 -9.08 -26.35 -37.48
CA TRP A 31 -7.99 -27.34 -37.31
C TRP A 31 -6.56 -26.81 -37.49
N PRO A 32 -6.26 -25.86 -38.42
CA PRO A 32 -4.89 -25.44 -38.72
C PRO A 32 -4.13 -24.80 -37.56
N VAL A 33 -4.82 -24.22 -36.58
CA VAL A 33 -4.21 -23.40 -35.51
C VAL A 33 -3.78 -24.24 -34.28
N TRP A 34 -4.25 -25.50 -34.19
CA TRP A 34 -3.97 -26.40 -33.06
C TRP A 34 -2.50 -26.62 -32.71
N PRO A 35 -1.56 -26.77 -33.67
CA PRO A 35 -0.15 -26.99 -33.34
C PRO A 35 0.48 -25.83 -32.54
N LEU A 36 0.14 -24.58 -32.89
CA LEU A 36 0.65 -23.40 -32.17
C LEU A 36 -0.03 -23.23 -30.80
N LEU A 37 -1.33 -23.56 -30.69
CA LEU A 37 -2.03 -23.58 -29.42
C LEU A 37 -1.48 -24.66 -28.46
N ALA A 38 -1.11 -25.82 -28.99
CA ALA A 38 -0.46 -26.86 -28.19
C ALA A 38 0.90 -26.40 -27.61
N ILE A 39 1.68 -25.64 -28.39
CA ILE A 39 2.94 -25.03 -27.90
C ILE A 39 2.65 -24.04 -26.77
N TRP A 40 1.62 -23.20 -26.89
CA TRP A 40 1.21 -22.27 -25.84
C TRP A 40 0.78 -23.01 -24.56
N ILE A 41 -0.06 -24.05 -24.69
CA ILE A 41 -0.51 -24.88 -23.57
C ILE A 41 0.66 -25.60 -22.90
N GLY A 42 1.62 -26.11 -23.67
CA GLY A 42 2.85 -26.70 -23.14
C GLY A 42 3.68 -25.69 -22.34
N GLY A 43 3.85 -24.48 -22.87
CA GLY A 43 4.50 -23.38 -22.16
C GLY A 43 3.76 -22.95 -20.89
N TYR A 44 2.42 -22.98 -20.91
CA TYR A 44 1.57 -22.73 -19.76
C TYR A 44 1.81 -23.78 -18.66
N GLY A 45 1.77 -25.07 -19.02
CA GLY A 45 2.02 -26.17 -18.08
C GLY A 45 3.40 -26.09 -17.44
N LEU A 46 4.43 -25.71 -18.21
CA LEU A 46 5.80 -25.56 -17.69
C LEU A 46 5.93 -24.40 -16.69
N ARG A 47 5.27 -23.26 -16.95
CA ARG A 47 5.23 -22.12 -16.01
C ARG A 47 4.41 -22.45 -14.77
N TRP A 48 3.31 -23.17 -14.92
CA TRP A 48 2.48 -23.61 -13.80
C TRP A 48 3.24 -24.56 -12.87
N ARG A 49 3.97 -25.53 -13.44
CA ARG A 49 4.88 -26.40 -12.67
C ARG A 49 5.94 -25.62 -11.89
N ASN A 50 6.31 -24.44 -12.40
CA ASN A 50 7.23 -23.51 -11.75
C ASN A 50 6.52 -22.45 -10.88
N GLY A 51 5.26 -22.62 -10.49
CA GLY A 51 4.60 -21.76 -9.49
C GLY A 51 4.40 -20.30 -9.92
N ASP A 52 4.24 -20.03 -11.22
CA ASP A 52 4.04 -18.67 -11.72
C ASP A 52 2.60 -18.17 -11.50
N GLY A 53 2.40 -17.27 -10.53
CA GLY A 53 1.08 -16.69 -10.25
C GLY A 53 0.55 -15.72 -11.32
N ARG A 54 1.33 -15.36 -12.35
CA ARG A 54 0.91 -14.41 -13.41
C ARG A 54 0.33 -15.08 -14.65
N LEU A 55 0.22 -16.40 -14.65
CA LEU A 55 -0.35 -17.20 -15.74
C LEU A 55 -1.74 -16.71 -16.18
N THR A 56 -2.64 -16.50 -15.23
CA THR A 56 -4.00 -16.02 -15.50
C THR A 56 -3.99 -14.68 -16.21
N THR A 57 -3.17 -13.74 -15.75
CA THR A 57 -3.05 -12.42 -16.36
C THR A 57 -2.51 -12.48 -17.79
N ASP A 58 -1.54 -13.33 -18.09
CA ASP A 58 -1.05 -13.51 -19.48
C ASP A 58 -2.12 -14.13 -20.38
N CYS A 59 -2.88 -15.12 -19.90
CA CYS A 59 -4.00 -15.69 -20.64
C CYS A 59 -5.09 -14.65 -20.92
N THR A 60 -5.41 -13.79 -19.94
CA THR A 60 -6.38 -12.70 -20.15
C THR A 60 -5.89 -11.67 -21.16
N ILE A 61 -4.60 -11.29 -21.11
CA ILE A 61 -3.99 -10.37 -22.07
C ILE A 61 -4.07 -10.96 -23.48
N LEU A 62 -3.70 -12.23 -23.64
CA LEU A 62 -3.78 -12.93 -24.92
C LEU A 62 -5.22 -12.95 -25.46
N GLY A 63 -6.20 -13.29 -24.62
CA GLY A 63 -7.62 -13.33 -24.99
C GLY A 63 -8.18 -11.96 -25.38
N VAL A 64 -7.82 -10.90 -24.65
CA VAL A 64 -8.22 -9.52 -24.97
C VAL A 64 -7.57 -9.05 -26.28
N CYS A 65 -6.27 -9.34 -26.49
CA CYS A 65 -5.59 -9.00 -27.74
C CYS A 65 -6.25 -9.67 -28.95
N TYR A 66 -6.65 -10.94 -28.80
CA TYR A 66 -7.39 -11.67 -29.83
C TYR A 66 -8.75 -11.04 -30.12
N ALA A 67 -9.57 -10.85 -29.08
CA ALA A 67 -10.91 -10.30 -29.24
C ALA A 67 -10.88 -8.91 -29.91
N TRP A 68 -9.85 -8.12 -29.63
CA TRP A 68 -9.66 -6.81 -30.24
C TRP A 68 -9.26 -6.89 -31.72
N LEU A 69 -8.40 -7.84 -32.10
CA LEU A 69 -7.96 -8.06 -33.48
C LEU A 69 -9.05 -8.71 -34.36
N GLU A 70 -9.78 -9.69 -33.83
CA GLU A 70 -10.85 -10.41 -34.52
C GLU A 70 -12.25 -9.84 -34.27
N ARG A 71 -12.34 -8.59 -33.81
CA ARG A 71 -13.62 -7.93 -33.52
C ARG A 71 -14.60 -7.97 -34.69
N GLY A 72 -14.11 -7.94 -35.94
CA GLY A 72 -14.95 -8.01 -37.13
C GLY A 72 -15.58 -9.39 -37.34
N GLU A 73 -14.77 -10.45 -37.23
CA GLU A 73 -15.24 -11.83 -37.38
C GLU A 73 -16.09 -12.29 -36.20
N LEU A 74 -15.70 -11.92 -34.98
CA LEU A 74 -16.48 -12.21 -33.77
C LEU A 74 -17.87 -11.55 -33.84
N VAL A 75 -17.96 -10.30 -34.32
CA VAL A 75 -19.24 -9.61 -34.55
C VAL A 75 -20.06 -10.28 -35.67
N ALA A 76 -19.43 -10.97 -36.63
CA ALA A 76 -20.14 -11.72 -37.68
C ALA A 76 -20.56 -13.14 -37.26
N ILE A 77 -19.80 -13.77 -36.36
CA ILE A 77 -20.08 -15.12 -35.83
C ILE A 77 -21.20 -15.05 -34.78
N VAL A 78 -21.27 -13.98 -33.98
CA VAL A 78 -22.30 -13.82 -32.94
C VAL A 78 -23.72 -13.92 -33.52
N PRO A 79 -24.10 -13.23 -34.62
CA PRO A 79 -25.40 -13.40 -35.27
C PRO A 79 -25.64 -14.80 -35.88
N LYS A 80 -24.61 -15.46 -36.42
CA LYS A 80 -24.75 -16.81 -37.02
C LYS A 80 -24.96 -17.90 -35.97
N SER A 81 -24.21 -17.82 -34.88
CA SER A 81 -24.37 -18.71 -33.71
C SER A 81 -25.66 -18.39 -32.96
N TRP A 82 -26.08 -17.12 -32.91
CA TRP A 82 -27.40 -16.67 -32.45
C TRP A 82 -28.53 -17.23 -33.29
N ASN A 83 -28.43 -17.21 -34.63
CA ASN A 83 -29.44 -17.79 -35.52
C ASN A 83 -29.49 -19.32 -35.47
N TYR A 84 -28.36 -19.99 -35.24
CA TYR A 84 -28.31 -21.45 -35.03
C TYR A 84 -28.92 -21.87 -33.69
N THR A 85 -28.74 -21.08 -32.62
CA THR A 85 -29.40 -21.31 -31.32
C THR A 85 -30.86 -20.87 -31.31
N MET A 86 -31.24 -19.82 -32.04
CA MET A 86 -32.64 -19.42 -32.29
C MET A 86 -33.38 -20.42 -33.18
N GLY A 87 -32.70 -21.08 -34.14
CA GLY A 87 -33.29 -22.16 -34.94
C GLY A 87 -33.64 -23.42 -34.14
N VAL A 88 -32.98 -23.64 -33.00
CA VAL A 88 -33.29 -24.70 -32.03
C VAL A 88 -34.32 -24.23 -30.98
N LEU A 89 -34.58 -22.93 -30.91
CA LEU A 89 -35.50 -22.28 -29.95
C LEU A 89 -36.54 -21.41 -30.68
N ASN A 90 -37.11 -21.92 -31.77
CA ASN A 90 -38.34 -21.37 -32.35
C ASN A 90 -39.54 -21.71 -31.45
N GLY A 91 -39.56 -21.08 -30.28
CA GLY A 91 -40.64 -21.15 -29.30
C GLY A 91 -40.38 -20.15 -28.18
N ALA A 92 -41.11 -19.03 -28.23
CA ALA A 92 -41.16 -17.94 -27.26
C ALA A 92 -40.12 -16.80 -27.42
N GLU A 93 -40.51 -15.79 -28.21
CA GLU A 93 -39.79 -14.53 -28.41
C GLU A 93 -39.68 -13.62 -27.16
N GLU A 94 -40.38 -13.91 -26.05
CA GLU A 94 -40.39 -13.00 -24.89
C GLU A 94 -39.28 -13.22 -23.85
N LEU A 95 -38.47 -14.28 -23.96
CA LEU A 95 -37.42 -14.57 -22.96
C LEU A 95 -36.03 -13.97 -23.27
N SER A 96 -35.85 -13.26 -24.39
CA SER A 96 -34.51 -12.87 -24.87
C SER A 96 -33.90 -11.66 -24.14
N MET A 97 -34.69 -10.63 -23.83
CA MET A 97 -34.20 -9.44 -23.11
C MET A 97 -33.87 -9.72 -21.63
N ALA A 98 -34.65 -10.59 -21.00
CA ALA A 98 -34.41 -11.02 -19.62
C ALA A 98 -33.11 -11.83 -19.50
N ARG A 99 -32.77 -12.64 -20.51
CA ARG A 99 -31.55 -13.46 -20.56
C ARG A 99 -30.28 -12.69 -20.89
N ILE A 100 -30.36 -11.66 -21.74
CA ILE A 100 -29.25 -10.73 -22.00
C ILE A 100 -28.99 -9.87 -20.75
N ALA A 101 -30.04 -9.39 -20.09
CA ALA A 101 -29.89 -8.68 -18.81
C ALA A 101 -29.29 -9.59 -17.72
N THR A 102 -29.67 -10.89 -17.66
CA THR A 102 -29.05 -11.83 -16.71
C THR A 102 -27.63 -12.21 -17.10
N THR A 103 -27.27 -12.34 -18.38
CA THR A 103 -25.87 -12.63 -18.77
C THR A 103 -24.96 -11.42 -18.58
N VAL A 104 -25.44 -10.20 -18.83
CA VAL A 104 -24.70 -8.98 -18.49
C VAL A 104 -24.58 -8.81 -16.97
N ALA A 105 -25.62 -9.13 -16.20
CA ALA A 105 -25.57 -9.14 -14.74
C ALA A 105 -24.64 -10.24 -14.18
N VAL A 106 -24.64 -11.43 -14.78
CA VAL A 106 -23.74 -12.55 -14.43
C VAL A 106 -22.29 -12.21 -14.80
N ALA A 107 -22.06 -11.58 -15.95
CA ALA A 107 -20.73 -11.11 -16.35
C ALA A 107 -20.23 -9.98 -15.44
N LEU A 108 -21.08 -9.02 -15.06
CA LEU A 108 -20.73 -7.95 -14.12
C LEU A 108 -20.50 -8.47 -12.70
N THR A 109 -21.26 -9.48 -12.25
CA THR A 109 -21.06 -10.13 -10.93
C THR A 109 -19.83 -11.03 -10.90
N LEU A 110 -19.52 -11.74 -11.98
CA LEU A 110 -18.27 -12.49 -12.13
C LEU A 110 -17.07 -11.53 -12.22
N SER A 111 -17.19 -10.40 -12.92
CA SER A 111 -16.16 -9.35 -12.97
C SER A 111 -15.92 -8.72 -11.60
N ALA A 112 -16.99 -8.46 -10.84
CA ALA A 112 -16.92 -7.98 -9.46
C ALA A 112 -16.37 -9.03 -8.48
N ALA A 113 -16.51 -10.33 -8.79
CA ALA A 113 -15.91 -11.43 -8.02
C ALA A 113 -14.42 -11.64 -8.33
N ILE A 114 -13.94 -11.21 -9.50
CA ILE A 114 -12.53 -11.31 -9.93
C ILE A 114 -11.69 -10.12 -9.41
N TYR A 115 -12.30 -8.95 -9.17
CA TYR A 115 -11.63 -7.90 -8.40
C TYR A 115 -11.64 -8.31 -6.92
N PRO A 116 -10.50 -8.37 -6.21
CA PRO A 116 -10.49 -8.63 -4.79
C PRO A 116 -11.07 -7.40 -4.08
N TRP A 117 -12.39 -7.30 -4.02
CA TRP A 117 -13.03 -6.50 -3.00
C TRP A 117 -12.60 -7.12 -1.68
N PRO A 118 -12.01 -6.37 -0.74
CA PRO A 118 -11.61 -6.93 0.55
C PRO A 118 -12.86 -7.46 1.24
N ARG A 119 -13.07 -8.78 1.18
CA ARG A 119 -14.13 -9.50 1.89
C ARG A 119 -13.78 -9.52 3.37
N LYS A 120 -14.19 -8.46 4.05
CA LYS A 120 -14.70 -8.54 5.42
C LYS A 120 -15.89 -7.60 5.51
N MET A 121 -16.96 -7.98 4.81
CA MET A 121 -18.28 -7.41 5.05
C MET A 121 -18.94 -8.40 6.02
N SER A 122 -18.77 -8.14 7.31
CA SER A 122 -19.61 -8.75 8.34
C SER A 122 -21.04 -8.30 8.01
N THR A 123 -21.83 -9.21 7.45
CA THR A 123 -23.27 -9.09 7.46
C THR A 123 -23.69 -9.18 8.92
N MET A 124 -24.07 -8.04 9.50
CA MET A 124 -24.76 -8.02 10.78
C MET A 124 -26.04 -8.86 10.64
N ASP A 125 -26.18 -9.82 11.55
CA ASP A 125 -27.42 -10.54 11.79
C ASP A 125 -28.44 -9.56 12.41
N PRO A 126 -29.60 -9.30 11.79
CA PRO A 126 -30.61 -8.39 12.33
C PRO A 126 -31.23 -8.88 13.64
N ARG A 127 -30.96 -10.11 14.08
CA ARG A 127 -31.54 -10.71 15.29
C ARG A 127 -30.74 -10.49 16.57
N LEU A 128 -29.64 -9.72 16.51
CA LEU A 128 -28.83 -9.39 17.68
C LEU A 128 -29.10 -7.99 18.26
N GLU A 129 -30.17 -7.31 17.83
CA GLU A 129 -30.61 -6.03 18.43
C GLU A 129 -31.41 -6.22 19.74
N GLU A 130 -31.77 -7.44 20.14
CA GLU A 130 -32.79 -7.63 21.18
C GLU A 130 -32.31 -8.22 22.52
N ASN A 131 -31.00 -8.23 22.79
CA ASN A 131 -30.50 -8.57 24.13
C ASN A 131 -29.44 -7.57 24.60
N GLU A 132 -29.89 -6.37 24.94
CA GLU A 132 -29.13 -5.38 25.71
C GLU A 132 -28.81 -5.91 27.12
N GLY A 133 -27.68 -6.61 27.22
CA GLY A 133 -27.03 -6.89 28.50
C GLY A 133 -26.44 -5.60 29.09
N LYS A 134 -27.07 -5.11 30.16
CA LYS A 134 -26.69 -3.92 30.93
C LYS A 134 -25.18 -3.83 31.22
N TYR A 135 -24.55 -2.78 30.70
CA TYR A 135 -23.20 -2.36 31.07
C TYR A 135 -23.21 -1.51 32.34
N HIS A 136 -22.14 -1.60 33.13
CA HIS A 136 -21.68 -0.49 33.99
C HIS A 136 -20.61 0.33 33.24
N TRP A 137 -21.01 0.97 32.12
CA TRP A 137 -20.50 2.30 31.78
C TRP A 137 -20.90 3.24 32.92
N ARG A 138 -20.23 4.38 33.16
CA ARG A 138 -20.86 5.41 34.02
C ARG A 138 -22.15 5.79 33.28
N SER A 139 -23.27 5.22 33.70
CA SER A 139 -24.53 5.10 32.95
C SER A 139 -25.29 6.42 32.86
N GLY A 140 -24.58 7.53 32.60
CA GLY A 140 -25.10 8.88 32.57
C GLY A 140 -24.20 9.91 31.88
N VAL A 141 -23.05 9.54 31.28
CA VAL A 141 -22.25 10.51 30.50
C VAL A 141 -22.82 10.63 29.09
N GLU A 142 -23.49 11.75 28.80
CA GLU A 142 -23.95 12.07 27.46
C GLU A 142 -22.75 12.33 26.53
N VAL A 143 -22.79 11.74 25.34
CA VAL A 143 -21.75 11.90 24.30
C VAL A 143 -22.32 12.53 23.04
N PRO A 144 -21.56 13.40 22.34
CA PRO A 144 -22.01 13.99 21.09
C PRO A 144 -22.24 12.95 19.99
N LYS A 145 -23.29 13.15 19.19
CA LYS A 145 -23.59 12.27 18.05
C LYS A 145 -22.65 12.51 16.85
N ALA A 146 -22.62 11.56 15.93
CA ALA A 146 -21.90 11.70 14.67
C ALA A 146 -22.47 12.83 13.80
N ARG A 147 -21.59 13.63 13.19
CA ARG A 147 -21.96 14.81 12.40
C ARG A 147 -21.10 14.93 11.13
N ILE A 148 -21.67 15.53 10.08
CA ILE A 148 -20.93 15.96 8.88
C ILE A 148 -20.80 17.49 8.92
N PHE A 149 -19.61 17.99 8.63
CA PHE A 149 -19.25 19.40 8.67
C PHE A 149 -18.79 19.88 7.30
N PRO A 150 -19.62 20.64 6.56
CA PRO A 150 -19.18 21.40 5.40
C PRO A 150 -18.18 22.49 5.84
N CYS A 151 -16.94 22.35 5.43
CA CYS A 151 -15.85 23.23 5.86
C CYS A 151 -15.20 23.96 4.69
N GLU A 152 -14.41 24.97 5.01
CA GLU A 152 -13.46 25.59 4.10
C GLU A 152 -12.07 25.58 4.76
N THR A 153 -11.05 25.27 3.96
CA THR A 153 -9.66 25.34 4.39
C THR A 153 -8.98 26.52 3.73
N LYS A 154 -8.41 27.42 4.54
CA LYS A 154 -7.64 28.59 4.11
C LYS A 154 -6.18 28.41 4.48
N HIS A 155 -5.30 28.57 3.50
CA HIS A 155 -3.86 28.60 3.71
C HIS A 155 -3.34 29.98 3.33
N ALA A 156 -2.70 30.67 4.27
CA ALA A 156 -2.09 31.97 4.05
C ALA A 156 -0.62 31.92 4.47
N ARG A 157 0.28 31.94 3.49
CA ARG A 157 1.71 32.13 3.70
C ARG A 157 2.01 33.63 3.73
N ILE A 158 2.67 34.05 4.81
CA ILE A 158 3.07 35.44 5.05
C ILE A 158 4.55 35.62 4.69
N PHE A 159 5.39 34.62 5.00
CA PHE A 159 6.84 34.65 4.79
C PHE A 159 7.37 33.35 4.16
N PRO A 160 8.43 33.39 3.32
CA PRO A 160 9.17 34.57 2.82
C PRO A 160 8.47 35.30 1.67
N LYS A 161 7.55 34.64 0.97
CA LYS A 161 6.74 35.22 -0.11
C LYS A 161 5.27 35.01 0.18
N ARG A 162 4.47 36.06 0.03
CA ARG A 162 3.03 36.03 0.25
C ARG A 162 2.34 35.14 -0.78
N HIS A 163 1.50 34.22 -0.30
CA HIS A 163 0.65 33.36 -1.12
C HIS A 163 -0.52 32.87 -0.28
N ALA A 164 -1.74 33.03 -0.76
CA ALA A 164 -2.93 32.56 -0.06
C ALA A 164 -3.90 31.88 -1.03
N PHE A 165 -4.59 30.87 -0.54
CA PHE A 165 -5.65 30.18 -1.27
C PHE A 165 -6.63 29.55 -0.29
N ALA A 166 -7.85 29.34 -0.76
CA ALA A 166 -8.93 28.76 0.01
C ALA A 166 -9.69 27.74 -0.84
N TYR A 167 -10.28 26.73 -0.20
CA TYR A 167 -11.10 25.75 -0.89
C TYR A 167 -12.04 25.01 0.06
N SER A 168 -13.17 24.56 -0.48
CA SER A 168 -14.13 23.69 0.21
C SER A 168 -13.49 22.38 0.62
N TYR A 169 -13.81 21.93 1.83
CA TYR A 169 -13.31 20.72 2.43
C TYR A 169 -14.42 20.05 3.24
N LEU A 170 -14.45 18.72 3.28
CA LEU A 170 -15.49 17.98 3.98
C LEU A 170 -14.88 17.24 5.16
N GLN A 171 -15.45 17.45 6.34
CA GLN A 171 -15.06 16.79 7.58
C GLN A 171 -16.25 16.00 8.13
N CYS A 172 -15.99 14.87 8.77
CA CYS A 172 -16.97 14.14 9.57
C CYS A 172 -16.45 13.98 10.99
N GLY A 173 -17.38 14.01 11.95
CA GLY A 173 -17.15 13.85 13.37
C GLY A 173 -17.78 12.57 13.88
N TYR A 174 -17.05 11.79 14.68
CA TYR A 174 -17.56 10.60 15.34
C TYR A 174 -17.11 10.54 16.80
N PRO A 175 -18.01 10.20 17.75
CA PRO A 175 -17.60 9.86 19.11
C PRO A 175 -16.87 8.51 19.11
N ILE A 176 -15.75 8.47 19.82
CA ILE A 176 -14.94 7.28 20.08
C ILE A 176 -15.10 6.95 21.56
N ILE A 177 -15.84 5.88 21.83
CA ILE A 177 -16.24 5.42 23.16
C ILE A 177 -15.74 4.00 23.40
N PRO A 178 -15.60 3.54 24.66
CA PRO A 178 -15.18 2.18 24.93
C PRO A 178 -16.14 1.14 24.34
N THR A 179 -15.61 0.19 23.57
CA THR A 179 -16.37 -0.93 22.96
C THR A 179 -15.97 -2.30 23.53
N GLU A 180 -15.49 -2.33 24.78
CA GLU A 180 -15.01 -3.53 25.48
C GLU A 180 -16.20 -4.35 26.03
N HIS A 181 -16.27 -5.65 25.73
CA HIS A 181 -17.17 -6.60 26.39
C HIS A 181 -16.36 -7.44 27.39
N ARG A 182 -16.73 -7.48 28.67
CA ARG A 182 -16.15 -8.44 29.62
C ARG A 182 -17.02 -9.69 29.66
N HIS A 183 -16.45 -10.83 29.28
CA HIS A 183 -17.08 -12.15 29.46
C HIS A 183 -16.11 -13.04 30.24
N ASN A 184 -16.52 -13.52 31.43
CA ASN A 184 -15.71 -14.38 32.29
C ASN A 184 -14.32 -13.80 32.66
N GLY A 185 -14.23 -12.50 32.95
CA GLY A 185 -12.97 -11.84 33.33
C GLY A 185 -11.99 -11.58 32.17
N MET A 186 -12.24 -12.10 30.98
CA MET A 186 -11.52 -11.74 29.74
C MET A 186 -12.22 -10.60 29.01
N VAL A 187 -11.44 -9.61 28.60
CA VAL A 187 -11.88 -8.53 27.71
C VAL A 187 -11.95 -9.08 26.29
N ARG A 188 -13.14 -9.08 25.69
CA ARG A 188 -13.36 -9.37 24.27
C ARG A 188 -13.74 -8.08 23.55
N PHE A 189 -13.09 -7.82 22.43
CA PHE A 189 -13.35 -6.65 21.61
C PHE A 189 -14.50 -6.93 20.64
N SER A 190 -15.50 -6.06 20.59
CA SER A 190 -16.66 -6.22 19.71
C SER A 190 -16.33 -6.13 18.22
N GLY A 191 -15.18 -5.53 17.85
CA GLY A 191 -14.79 -5.27 16.47
C GLY A 191 -15.69 -4.28 15.70
N THR A 192 -16.71 -3.71 16.35
CA THR A 192 -17.70 -2.79 15.75
C THR A 192 -17.11 -1.42 15.42
N ASP A 193 -16.16 -0.95 16.23
CA ASP A 193 -15.45 0.34 16.04
C ASP A 193 -14.25 0.25 15.08
N ARG A 194 -14.32 -0.62 14.06
CA ARG A 194 -13.27 -0.74 13.01
C ARG A 194 -13.56 0.14 11.81
N SER A 195 -14.83 0.41 11.56
CA SER A 195 -15.30 1.22 10.45
C SER A 195 -16.50 2.03 10.91
N LEU A 196 -16.38 3.35 10.83
CA LEU A 196 -17.44 4.30 11.13
C LEU A 196 -18.02 4.86 9.83
N GLY A 197 -19.29 5.26 9.86
CA GLY A 197 -20.01 5.84 8.73
C GLY A 197 -20.65 4.83 7.77
N ARG A 198 -21.15 5.35 6.64
CA ARG A 198 -21.91 4.58 5.62
C ARG A 198 -21.01 4.15 4.47
N TRP A 199 -21.48 3.27 3.59
CA TRP A 199 -20.67 2.69 2.51
C TRP A 199 -20.01 3.71 1.57
N TRP A 200 -20.65 4.88 1.38
CA TRP A 200 -20.18 5.98 0.55
C TRP A 200 -19.30 7.01 1.29
N LEU A 201 -19.31 6.98 2.63
CA LEU A 201 -18.56 7.87 3.53
C LEU A 201 -18.03 7.07 4.73
N ARG A 202 -16.82 6.52 4.59
CA ARG A 202 -16.24 5.62 5.60
C ARG A 202 -15.01 6.20 6.27
N VAL A 203 -14.88 5.96 7.56
CA VAL A 203 -13.66 6.21 8.34
C VAL A 203 -13.22 4.86 8.90
N ARG A 204 -12.00 4.40 8.58
CA ARG A 204 -11.50 3.08 8.99
C ARG A 204 -10.36 3.21 9.99
N ALA A 205 -10.38 2.41 11.05
CA ALA A 205 -9.37 2.46 12.11
C ALA A 205 -7.93 2.19 11.61
N GLU A 206 -7.76 1.48 10.48
CA GLU A 206 -6.45 1.25 9.81
C GLU A 206 -5.75 2.56 9.38
N ASP A 207 -6.51 3.62 9.17
CA ASP A 207 -6.02 4.92 8.68
C ASP A 207 -5.60 5.88 9.78
N TYR A 208 -5.62 5.49 11.05
CA TYR A 208 -5.43 6.40 12.18
C TYR A 208 -4.48 5.83 13.23
N LEU A 209 -3.84 6.72 14.00
CA LEU A 209 -2.93 6.41 15.11
C LEU A 209 -1.88 5.35 14.72
N ALA A 210 -1.82 4.19 15.38
CA ALA A 210 -0.93 3.09 15.01
C ALA A 210 -1.37 2.40 13.70
N ARG A 211 -0.39 2.07 12.84
CA ARG A 211 -0.62 1.25 11.63
C ARG A 211 -0.98 -0.18 12.05
N GLY A 212 -1.80 -0.85 11.25
CA GLY A 212 -2.23 -2.23 11.52
C GLY A 212 -3.75 -2.36 11.55
N ASN A 213 -4.23 -3.55 11.19
CA ASN A 213 -5.64 -3.93 11.22
C ASN A 213 -5.90 -4.92 12.36
N ASP A 214 -5.28 -4.66 13.51
CA ASP A 214 -5.54 -5.41 14.71
C ASP A 214 -7.05 -5.42 14.97
N GLU A 215 -7.55 -6.47 15.61
CA GLU A 215 -8.97 -6.60 15.99
C GLU A 215 -9.45 -5.44 16.89
N HIS A 216 -8.51 -4.63 17.34
CA HIS A 216 -8.61 -3.41 18.12
C HIS A 216 -9.08 -2.20 17.25
N GLY A 217 -10.30 -1.71 17.52
CA GLY A 217 -10.91 -0.54 16.86
C GLY A 217 -10.28 0.82 17.24
N PHE A 218 -10.93 1.94 16.90
CA PHE A 218 -10.41 3.29 17.19
C PHE A 218 -10.14 3.51 18.68
N TYR A 219 -11.07 3.11 19.55
CA TYR A 219 -10.94 3.32 20.99
C TYR A 219 -9.67 2.71 21.58
N TRP A 220 -9.36 1.46 21.23
CA TRP A 220 -8.19 0.78 21.78
C TRP A 220 -6.89 1.41 21.29
N LYS A 221 -6.81 1.76 19.99
CA LYS A 221 -5.65 2.49 19.46
C LYS A 221 -5.44 3.82 20.18
N LEU A 222 -6.52 4.54 20.47
CA LEU A 222 -6.47 5.77 21.24
C LEU A 222 -5.99 5.52 22.67
N LYS A 223 -6.56 4.55 23.37
CA LYS A 223 -6.18 4.16 24.73
C LYS A 223 -4.70 3.79 24.81
N THR A 224 -4.21 2.92 23.93
CA THR A 224 -2.80 2.53 23.87
C THR A 224 -1.90 3.73 23.61
N TYR A 225 -2.25 4.60 22.65
CA TYR A 225 -1.47 5.81 22.39
C TYR A 225 -1.42 6.74 23.61
N LEU A 226 -2.54 6.97 24.28
CA LEU A 226 -2.60 7.82 25.49
C LEU A 226 -1.77 7.24 26.64
N GLN A 227 -1.82 5.92 26.84
CA GLN A 227 -0.99 5.23 27.83
C GLN A 227 0.51 5.32 27.50
N GLU A 228 0.89 5.19 26.22
CA GLU A 228 2.26 5.42 25.75
C GLU A 228 2.72 6.86 25.96
N GLN A 229 1.80 7.83 25.97
CA GLN A 229 2.06 9.23 26.32
C GLN A 229 1.91 9.53 27.83
N HIS A 230 1.82 8.50 28.68
CA HIS A 230 1.69 8.60 30.13
C HIS A 230 0.41 9.32 30.62
N VAL A 231 -0.66 9.34 29.82
CA VAL A 231 -1.97 9.82 30.25
C VAL A 231 -2.73 8.69 30.94
N LYS A 232 -3.21 8.93 32.17
CA LYS A 232 -3.95 7.91 32.93
C LYS A 232 -5.37 7.74 32.37
N ASP A 233 -5.87 6.51 32.38
CA ASP A 233 -7.25 6.18 31.98
C ASP A 233 -8.32 6.95 32.80
N SER A 234 -7.97 7.48 33.99
CA SER A 234 -8.87 8.31 34.80
C SER A 234 -9.00 9.76 34.34
N GLU A 235 -8.11 10.25 33.47
CA GLU A 235 -8.07 11.65 33.03
C GLU A 235 -8.99 11.95 31.84
N TRP A 236 -9.55 10.91 31.21
CA TRP A 236 -10.41 11.04 30.03
C TRP A 236 -11.53 10.00 30.07
N CYS A 237 -12.61 10.27 29.34
CA CYS A 237 -13.79 9.42 29.27
C CYS A 237 -14.08 8.98 27.84
N TYR A 238 -14.03 9.91 26.88
CA TYR A 238 -14.24 9.63 25.47
C TYR A 238 -13.47 10.62 24.59
N ALA A 239 -13.40 10.35 23.30
CA ALA A 239 -12.89 11.32 22.33
C ALA A 239 -13.89 11.58 21.20
N TYR A 240 -13.76 12.71 20.52
CA TYR A 240 -14.48 13.02 19.31
C TYR A 240 -13.48 13.21 18.16
N LEU A 241 -13.54 12.33 17.16
CA LEU A 241 -12.66 12.35 16.01
C LEU A 241 -13.29 13.19 14.90
N VAL A 242 -12.66 14.31 14.55
CA VAL A 242 -13.00 15.13 13.37
C VAL A 242 -11.97 14.90 12.28
N THR A 243 -12.42 14.34 11.16
CA THR A 243 -11.51 13.87 10.10
C THR A 243 -12.16 13.80 8.72
N ALA A 244 -11.33 13.81 7.67
CA ALA A 244 -11.78 13.71 6.31
C ALA A 244 -12.07 12.23 5.97
N PRO A 245 -13.32 11.88 5.60
CA PRO A 245 -13.69 10.50 5.34
C PRO A 245 -13.14 9.99 4.00
N ARG A 246 -13.09 8.66 3.87
CA ARG A 246 -12.98 8.02 2.55
C ARG A 246 -14.28 8.20 1.79
N PHE A 247 -14.20 8.83 0.63
CA PHE A 247 -15.31 8.98 -0.30
C PHE A 247 -15.19 7.90 -1.37
N LEU A 248 -16.16 6.98 -1.45
CA LEU A 248 -16.12 5.82 -2.37
C LEU A 248 -14.78 5.05 -2.34
N GLY A 249 -14.16 4.96 -1.15
CA GLY A 249 -12.90 4.25 -0.94
C GLY A 249 -11.63 5.08 -1.14
N TYR A 250 -11.71 6.27 -1.75
CA TYR A 250 -10.59 7.19 -1.88
C TYR A 250 -10.53 8.18 -0.70
N ALA A 251 -9.34 8.39 -0.14
CA ALA A 251 -9.11 9.44 0.86
C ALA A 251 -7.76 10.10 0.65
N PHE A 252 -7.75 11.41 0.83
CA PHE A 252 -6.55 12.19 1.08
C PHE A 252 -6.83 13.07 2.30
N ASN A 253 -6.19 12.75 3.42
CA ASN A 253 -6.45 13.43 4.69
C ASN A 253 -5.14 13.98 5.30
N PRO A 254 -4.88 15.29 5.22
CA PRO A 254 -3.64 15.89 5.73
C PRO A 254 -3.64 16.05 7.26
N VAL A 255 -4.80 16.13 7.90
CA VAL A 255 -4.89 16.29 9.36
C VAL A 255 -6.21 15.80 9.93
N SER A 256 -6.14 15.06 11.04
CA SER A 256 -7.28 14.68 11.88
C SER A 256 -7.15 15.30 13.27
N PHE A 257 -8.28 15.68 13.86
CA PHE A 257 -8.35 16.27 15.19
C PHE A 257 -9.11 15.34 16.12
N TRP A 258 -8.47 14.93 17.20
CA TRP A 258 -9.11 14.17 18.28
C TRP A 258 -9.33 15.11 19.46
N TYR A 259 -10.58 15.38 19.80
CA TYR A 259 -10.95 16.15 20.99
C TYR A 259 -11.19 15.18 22.13
N ILE A 260 -10.41 15.27 23.22
CA ILE A 260 -10.46 14.31 24.32
C ILE A 260 -11.12 14.96 25.53
N TYR A 261 -12.22 14.36 25.99
CA TYR A 261 -13.06 14.87 27.05
C TYR A 261 -12.94 14.01 28.31
N ASP A 262 -13.07 14.64 29.48
CA ASP A 262 -13.23 13.92 30.76
C ASP A 262 -14.69 13.47 30.99
N ALA A 263 -14.97 12.91 32.17
CA ALA A 263 -16.30 12.44 32.54
C ALA A 263 -17.30 13.60 32.74
N GLU A 264 -16.80 14.81 33.00
CA GLU A 264 -17.53 16.06 33.20
C GLU A 264 -17.70 16.86 31.89
N HIS A 265 -17.42 16.24 30.74
CA HIS A 265 -17.52 16.83 29.40
C HIS A 265 -16.57 18.03 29.17
N GLN A 266 -15.47 18.12 29.91
CA GLN A 266 -14.46 19.15 29.73
C GLN A 266 -13.41 18.71 28.72
N LEU A 267 -13.16 19.54 27.71
CA LEU A 267 -12.08 19.31 26.75
C LEU A 267 -10.72 19.43 27.46
N LYS A 268 -10.07 18.29 27.73
CA LYS A 268 -8.79 18.24 28.45
C LYS A 268 -7.60 18.24 27.52
N LYS A 269 -7.66 17.47 26.44
CA LYS A 269 -6.53 17.23 25.55
C LYS A 269 -6.98 17.21 24.10
N MET A 270 -6.05 17.44 23.18
CA MET A 270 -6.26 17.23 21.76
C MET A 270 -5.14 16.41 21.15
N ILE A 271 -5.46 15.53 20.18
CA ILE A 271 -4.43 14.93 19.32
C ILE A 271 -4.56 15.52 17.92
N LEU A 272 -3.46 16.09 17.42
CA LEU A 272 -3.32 16.47 16.02
C LEU A 272 -2.56 15.37 15.29
N GLU A 273 -3.29 14.58 14.51
CA GLU A 273 -2.70 13.57 13.64
C GLU A 273 -2.42 14.19 12.28
N VAL A 274 -1.15 14.48 12.00
CA VAL A 274 -0.70 15.13 10.76
C VAL A 274 -0.14 14.08 9.81
N ASN A 275 -0.65 14.04 8.58
CA ASN A 275 -0.18 13.17 7.52
C ASN A 275 0.46 14.01 6.40
N ASN A 276 1.50 13.48 5.74
CA ASN A 276 2.11 14.14 4.59
C ASN A 276 1.83 13.39 3.27
N THR A 277 2.20 14.01 2.14
CA THR A 277 2.02 13.43 0.80
C THR A 277 2.93 12.22 0.52
N PHE A 278 3.83 11.87 1.44
CA PHE A 278 4.70 10.69 1.35
C PHE A 278 4.12 9.47 2.07
N GLY A 279 2.94 9.62 2.69
CA GLY A 279 2.29 8.56 3.45
C GLY A 279 2.85 8.39 4.87
N GLU A 280 3.59 9.36 5.38
CA GLU A 280 4.12 9.38 6.75
C GLU A 280 3.11 10.08 7.68
N ARG A 281 3.17 9.79 8.98
CA ARG A 281 2.24 10.29 10.00
C ARG A 281 2.96 10.74 11.27
N ARG A 282 2.47 11.81 11.90
CA ARG A 282 2.92 12.29 13.21
C ARG A 282 1.72 12.67 14.08
N MET A 283 1.65 12.13 15.29
CA MET A 283 0.62 12.46 16.28
C MET A 283 1.18 13.44 17.33
N TYR A 284 0.58 14.62 17.47
CA TYR A 284 0.91 15.57 18.53
C TYR A 284 -0.17 15.52 19.62
N LEU A 285 0.17 15.08 20.83
CA LEU A 285 -0.69 15.22 22.00
C LEU A 285 -0.52 16.63 22.57
N LEU A 286 -1.63 17.33 22.78
CA LEU A 286 -1.71 18.69 23.29
C LEU A 286 -2.53 18.70 24.57
N ASP A 287 -2.10 19.52 25.54
CA ASP A 287 -2.69 19.57 26.89
C ASP A 287 -3.43 20.87 27.17
N GLY A 288 -3.32 21.87 26.29
CA GLY A 288 -4.10 23.11 26.41
C GLY A 288 -3.72 23.97 27.63
N SER A 289 -2.52 23.72 28.18
CA SER A 289 -1.96 24.35 29.37
C SER A 289 -0.93 25.45 29.04
N SER A 290 -0.48 25.53 27.79
CA SER A 290 0.43 26.59 27.38
C SER A 290 -0.35 27.88 27.15
N SER A 291 -0.14 28.87 28.05
CA SER A 291 -0.56 30.23 27.77
C SER A 291 0.14 30.69 26.47
N PRO A 292 -0.50 31.47 25.58
CA PRO A 292 0.19 32.11 24.48
C PRO A 292 1.13 33.18 25.03
N THR A 293 2.26 32.76 25.60
CA THR A 293 3.32 33.66 26.07
C THR A 293 3.93 34.28 24.82
N SER A 294 3.59 35.54 24.57
CA SER A 294 4.41 36.40 23.73
C SER A 294 5.75 36.58 24.47
N PRO A 295 6.92 36.41 23.84
CA PRO A 295 8.18 36.66 24.51
C PRO A 295 8.22 38.14 24.92
N THR A 296 8.39 38.40 26.22
CA THR A 296 8.62 39.74 26.76
C THR A 296 9.87 40.33 26.09
N ILE A 297 9.69 41.42 25.34
CA ILE A 297 10.79 42.31 24.98
C ILE A 297 11.17 43.05 26.27
N PRO A 298 12.42 42.97 26.76
CA PRO A 298 12.84 43.84 27.85
C PRO A 298 12.81 45.28 27.30
N ASN A 299 11.90 46.10 27.83
CA ASN A 299 11.72 47.55 27.58
C ASN A 299 10.64 48.02 26.58
N SER A 300 9.58 47.26 26.28
CA SER A 300 8.36 47.88 25.75
C SER A 300 7.30 48.01 26.85
N GLN A 301 6.87 49.25 27.15
CA GLN A 301 5.76 49.52 28.05
C GLN A 301 4.53 48.65 27.70
N PRO A 302 3.82 48.10 28.70
CA PRO A 302 2.63 47.30 28.45
C PRO A 302 1.53 48.21 27.92
N PHE A 303 1.19 48.07 26.64
CA PHE A 303 -0.10 48.53 26.14
C PHE A 303 -1.20 47.78 26.90
N PRO A 304 -2.27 48.44 27.37
CA PRO A 304 -3.38 47.75 28.01
C PRO A 304 -3.94 46.74 27.02
N ARG A 305 -3.85 45.47 27.39
CA ARG A 305 -4.44 44.34 26.66
C ARG A 305 -5.94 44.62 26.63
N ALA A 306 -6.53 44.73 25.45
CA ALA A 306 -7.98 44.56 25.33
C ALA A 306 -8.27 43.16 25.89
N GLU A 307 -8.92 43.12 27.05
CA GLU A 307 -9.48 41.89 27.60
C GLU A 307 -10.47 41.35 26.57
N GLU A 308 -10.03 40.37 25.77
CA GLU A 308 -10.97 39.51 25.06
C GLU A 308 -11.78 38.79 26.15
N HIS A 309 -12.93 39.36 26.52
CA HIS A 309 -13.93 38.71 27.35
C HIS A 309 -14.23 37.36 26.71
N GLU A 310 -13.72 36.27 27.29
CA GLU A 310 -14.14 34.94 26.91
C GLU A 310 -15.64 34.84 27.25
N PRO A 311 -16.51 34.51 26.29
CA PRO A 311 -17.92 34.32 26.60
C PRO A 311 -18.01 33.19 27.64
N GLN A 312 -18.53 33.53 28.82
CA GLN A 312 -18.74 32.56 29.90
C GLN A 312 -19.78 31.55 29.43
N LEU A 313 -19.31 30.37 29.02
CA LEU A 313 -20.16 29.24 28.70
C LEU A 313 -20.77 28.66 29.98
N PRO A 314 -21.96 28.03 29.91
CA PRO A 314 -22.51 27.29 31.04
C PRO A 314 -21.49 26.26 31.54
N ASN A 315 -21.37 26.11 32.86
CA ASN A 315 -20.52 25.14 33.55
C ASN A 315 -19.00 25.36 33.46
N GLY A 316 -18.52 26.56 33.09
CA GLY A 316 -17.08 26.86 33.09
C GLY A 316 -16.27 26.13 32.00
N ALA A 317 -16.97 25.59 30.98
CA ALA A 317 -16.34 24.89 29.87
C ALA A 317 -15.47 25.83 29.05
N LYS A 318 -14.23 25.43 28.77
CA LYS A 318 -13.32 26.19 27.90
C LYS A 318 -13.93 26.31 26.51
N SER A 319 -14.19 27.55 26.07
CA SER A 319 -14.68 27.84 24.72
C SER A 319 -13.62 27.53 23.65
N LYS A 320 -12.34 27.74 23.99
CA LYS A 320 -11.20 27.61 23.09
C LYS A 320 -10.10 26.75 23.73
N PHE A 321 -9.38 26.04 22.89
CA PHE A 321 -8.21 25.24 23.23
C PHE A 321 -6.99 25.80 22.49
N THR A 322 -5.92 26.12 23.21
CA THR A 322 -4.70 26.68 22.64
C THR A 322 -3.48 25.91 23.10
N ASP A 323 -2.56 25.63 22.17
CA ASP A 323 -1.28 25.01 22.53
C ASP A 323 -0.16 25.43 21.56
N VAL A 324 1.10 25.30 21.99
CA VAL A 324 2.30 25.59 21.19
C VAL A 324 3.30 24.45 21.33
N TRP A 325 3.77 23.91 20.21
CA TRP A 325 4.73 22.80 20.21
C TRP A 325 5.78 22.94 19.11
N MET A 326 6.88 22.22 19.27
CA MET A 326 7.98 22.25 18.30
C MET A 326 7.63 21.44 17.05
N LYS A 327 7.98 21.99 15.89
CA LYS A 327 7.85 21.28 14.63
C LYS A 327 9.01 20.29 14.49
N ASP A 328 8.67 19.03 14.25
CA ASP A 328 9.61 17.92 14.02
C ASP A 328 9.24 17.09 12.77
N PHE A 329 8.17 17.47 12.06
CA PHE A 329 7.62 16.71 10.95
C PHE A 329 7.66 17.48 9.62
N HIS A 330 8.02 16.78 8.53
CA HIS A 330 8.14 17.37 7.20
C HIS A 330 6.85 17.21 6.40
N VAL A 331 6.05 18.27 6.37
CA VAL A 331 4.73 18.27 5.69
C VAL A 331 4.80 18.83 4.27
N SER A 332 5.75 19.74 3.99
CA SER A 332 5.82 20.47 2.73
C SER A 332 7.28 20.75 2.32
N PRO A 333 7.62 20.60 1.03
CA PRO A 333 8.96 20.88 0.52
C PRO A 333 9.36 22.35 0.67
N PHE A 334 8.41 23.26 0.88
CA PHE A 334 8.71 24.70 1.02
C PHE A 334 8.96 25.13 2.47
N ASN A 335 9.05 24.19 3.41
CA ASN A 335 9.34 24.48 4.81
C ASN A 335 10.27 23.42 5.41
N SER A 336 11.34 23.85 6.07
CA SER A 336 12.17 23.00 6.91
C SER A 336 11.40 22.42 8.09
N ARG A 337 11.97 21.43 8.80
CA ARG A 337 11.46 20.96 10.09
C ARG A 337 11.61 21.98 11.22
N LYS A 338 12.51 22.98 11.10
CA LYS A 338 12.72 24.01 12.13
C LYS A 338 11.49 24.92 12.33
N GLY A 339 11.26 25.32 13.58
CA GLY A 339 10.20 26.24 14.00
C GLY A 339 9.25 25.61 15.01
N SER A 340 8.14 26.28 15.27
CA SER A 340 7.07 25.81 16.15
C SER A 340 5.71 25.96 15.47
N TYR A 341 4.76 25.17 15.92
CA TYR A 341 3.34 25.33 15.60
C TYR A 341 2.62 25.90 16.80
N SER A 342 1.59 26.69 16.56
CA SER A 342 0.60 27.07 17.57
C SER A 342 -0.80 26.75 17.07
N LEU A 343 -1.62 26.13 17.91
CA LEU A 343 -3.03 25.85 17.66
C LEU A 343 -3.91 26.84 18.39
N LYS A 344 -4.96 27.30 17.72
CA LYS A 344 -6.17 27.85 18.32
C LYS A 344 -7.35 27.05 17.78
N ALA A 345 -7.99 26.26 18.62
CA ALA A 345 -9.12 25.41 18.26
C ALA A 345 -10.36 25.81 19.07
N LEU A 346 -11.51 25.89 18.41
CA LEU A 346 -12.80 26.03 19.06
C LEU A 346 -13.21 24.67 19.66
N ASN A 347 -13.78 24.66 20.87
CA ASN A 347 -14.44 23.46 21.39
C ASN A 347 -15.77 23.25 20.64
N PRO A 348 -15.91 22.20 19.80
CA PRO A 348 -17.12 22.02 19.00
C PRO A 348 -18.34 21.63 19.84
N PHE A 349 -18.11 21.06 21.03
CA PHE A 349 -19.15 20.61 21.96
C PHE A 349 -18.82 21.13 23.37
N PRO A 350 -19.31 22.31 23.75
CA PRO A 350 -19.25 22.78 25.14
C PRO A 350 -20.05 21.88 26.10
N PHE A 351 -21.11 21.25 25.59
CA PHE A 351 -21.90 20.20 26.23
C PHE A 351 -22.39 19.20 25.18
N ALA A 352 -22.76 17.99 25.62
CA ALA A 352 -22.99 16.85 24.72
C ALA A 352 -24.15 17.05 23.74
N SER A 353 -25.22 17.67 24.21
CA SER A 353 -26.45 17.93 23.46
C SER A 353 -26.43 19.28 22.71
N TYR A 354 -25.26 19.85 22.43
CA TYR A 354 -25.14 21.12 21.72
C TYR A 354 -25.67 21.04 20.28
N GLU A 355 -26.62 21.91 19.93
CA GLU A 355 -27.38 21.82 18.68
C GLU A 355 -26.55 22.21 17.44
N ASN A 356 -25.68 23.21 17.58
CA ASN A 356 -24.96 23.86 16.47
C ASN A 356 -23.44 23.71 16.59
N PRO A 357 -22.89 22.49 16.61
CA PRO A 357 -21.44 22.30 16.73
C PRO A 357 -20.74 22.85 15.49
N MET A 358 -19.64 23.57 15.73
CA MET A 358 -18.82 24.18 14.69
C MET A 358 -17.36 23.80 14.88
N ILE A 359 -16.66 23.58 13.78
CA ILE A 359 -15.21 23.40 13.77
C ILE A 359 -14.58 24.75 13.42
N ASP A 360 -13.60 25.20 14.19
CA ASP A 360 -12.72 26.31 13.82
C ASP A 360 -11.34 26.09 14.43
N ASN A 361 -10.45 25.51 13.61
CA ASN A 361 -9.10 25.15 13.99
C ASN A 361 -8.10 25.93 13.15
N THR A 362 -7.29 26.74 13.82
CA THR A 362 -6.22 27.54 13.21
C THR A 362 -4.87 27.06 13.69
N ILE A 363 -4.05 26.55 12.77
CA ILE A 363 -2.66 26.17 13.01
C ILE A 363 -1.75 27.22 12.38
N THR A 364 -0.90 27.83 13.19
CA THR A 364 0.10 28.80 12.73
C THR A 364 1.49 28.20 12.84
N LEU A 365 2.21 28.14 11.71
CA LEU A 365 3.62 27.82 11.65
C LEU A 365 4.45 29.08 11.91
N LYS A 366 5.26 29.04 12.96
CA LYS A 366 6.25 30.07 13.27
C LYS A 366 7.66 29.64 12.88
N SER A 367 8.48 30.63 12.54
CA SER A 367 9.91 30.46 12.28
C SER A 367 10.65 30.10 13.57
N SER A 368 11.91 29.63 13.45
CA SER A 368 12.81 29.50 14.62
C SER A 368 13.13 30.86 15.27
N LYS A 369 12.93 31.97 14.54
CA LYS A 369 12.98 33.34 15.06
C LYS A 369 11.62 33.87 15.55
N ASP A 370 10.64 32.99 15.77
CA ASP A 370 9.25 33.31 16.19
C ASP A 370 8.39 34.14 15.22
N HIS A 371 8.84 34.37 13.98
CA HIS A 371 8.04 35.08 12.97
C HIS A 371 6.99 34.15 12.33
N GLY A 372 5.73 34.59 12.24
CA GLY A 372 4.65 33.85 11.56
C GLY A 372 4.96 33.60 10.07
N LYS A 373 5.01 32.33 9.66
CA LYS A 373 5.31 31.92 8.28
C LYS A 373 4.06 31.59 7.49
N LEU A 374 3.21 30.74 8.06
CA LEU A 374 2.05 30.19 7.40
C LEU A 374 0.94 29.96 8.41
N VAL A 375 -0.28 30.35 8.04
CA VAL A 375 -1.50 30.10 8.82
C VAL A 375 -2.38 29.17 7.99
N ALA A 376 -2.79 28.06 8.58
CA ALA A 376 -3.77 27.13 8.04
C ALA A 376 -5.00 27.13 8.94
N ARG A 377 -6.15 27.54 8.41
CA ARG A 377 -7.42 27.57 9.13
C ARG A 377 -8.40 26.61 8.46
N LEU A 378 -9.00 25.74 9.25
CA LEU A 378 -10.11 24.86 8.87
C LEU A 378 -11.32 25.27 9.69
N TYR A 379 -12.38 25.74 9.03
CA TYR A 379 -13.58 26.20 9.71
C TYR A 379 -14.87 25.75 9.02
N SER A 380 -15.94 25.57 9.80
CA SER A 380 -17.27 25.24 9.30
C SER A 380 -17.88 26.43 8.54
N THR A 381 -18.44 26.16 7.37
CA THR A 381 -19.11 27.17 6.51
C THR A 381 -20.64 27.12 6.62
N GLY A 382 -21.19 26.00 7.08
CA GLY A 382 -22.64 25.81 7.22
C GLY A 382 -22.98 24.94 8.42
N LYS A 383 -24.29 24.72 8.63
CA LYS A 383 -24.81 23.89 9.71
C LYS A 383 -24.33 22.44 9.54
N SER A 384 -23.92 21.84 10.66
CA SER A 384 -23.63 20.41 10.69
C SER A 384 -24.92 19.61 10.63
N PHE A 385 -24.88 18.43 10.03
CA PHE A 385 -26.04 17.55 9.94
C PHE A 385 -25.64 16.11 10.22
N SER A 386 -26.56 15.31 10.73
CA SER A 386 -26.32 13.90 11.03
C SER A 386 -26.47 13.07 9.74
N PRO A 387 -25.59 12.09 9.52
CA PRO A 387 -25.69 11.18 8.37
C PRO A 387 -26.97 10.32 8.38
N ASP A 388 -27.61 10.14 9.54
CA ASP A 388 -28.78 9.28 9.70
C ASP A 388 -30.09 9.91 9.25
N HIS A 389 -30.14 11.23 9.13
CA HIS A 389 -31.31 11.94 8.60
C HIS A 389 -31.31 12.03 7.07
N LEU A 390 -30.25 11.54 6.40
CA LEU A 390 -30.18 11.54 4.94
C LEU A 390 -30.91 10.32 4.38
N GLY A 391 -32.15 10.51 3.92
CA GLY A 391 -32.83 9.53 3.06
C GLY A 391 -32.03 9.26 1.76
N LEU A 392 -32.49 8.30 0.96
CA LEU A 392 -31.79 7.89 -0.29
C LEU A 392 -31.56 9.08 -1.25
N PHE A 393 -32.59 9.90 -1.47
CA PHE A 393 -32.51 11.07 -2.34
C PHE A 393 -31.57 12.15 -1.78
N GLY A 394 -31.62 12.40 -0.46
CA GLY A 394 -30.72 13.33 0.20
C GLY A 394 -29.27 12.87 0.11
N THR A 395 -29.03 11.57 0.28
CA THR A 395 -27.72 10.93 0.10
C THR A 395 -27.22 11.09 -1.33
N LEU A 396 -28.05 10.80 -2.34
CA LEU A 396 -27.67 10.92 -3.75
C LEU A 396 -27.32 12.38 -4.11
N ARG A 397 -28.14 13.34 -3.69
CA ARG A 397 -27.86 14.77 -3.88
C ARG A 397 -26.55 15.18 -3.20
N PHE A 398 -26.33 14.73 -1.96
CA PHE A 398 -25.10 15.00 -1.23
C PHE A 398 -23.88 14.46 -1.98
N VAL A 399 -23.91 13.17 -2.35
CA VAL A 399 -22.83 12.52 -3.10
C VAL A 399 -22.54 13.25 -4.40
N LEU A 400 -23.56 13.58 -5.20
CA LEU A 400 -23.40 14.32 -6.47
C LEU A 400 -22.85 15.74 -6.28
N SER A 401 -23.10 16.38 -5.14
CA SER A 401 -22.55 17.71 -4.85
C SER A 401 -21.12 17.69 -4.29
N TRP A 402 -20.72 16.64 -3.57
CA TRP A 402 -19.44 16.58 -2.85
C TRP A 402 -18.42 15.57 -3.38
N TRP A 403 -18.78 14.67 -4.31
CA TRP A 403 -17.89 13.61 -4.78
C TRP A 403 -16.55 14.13 -5.29
N TRP A 404 -16.56 15.25 -6.02
CA TRP A 404 -15.37 15.82 -6.65
C TRP A 404 -14.36 16.42 -5.65
N VAL A 405 -14.80 16.82 -4.44
CA VAL A 405 -13.96 17.58 -3.50
C VAL A 405 -12.74 16.77 -3.04
N GLY A 406 -12.94 15.50 -2.69
CA GLY A 406 -11.85 14.59 -2.33
C GLY A 406 -10.87 14.35 -3.49
N PHE A 407 -11.39 14.03 -4.67
CA PHE A 407 -10.58 13.72 -5.87
C PHE A 407 -9.73 14.91 -6.34
N VAL A 408 -10.24 16.15 -6.25
CA VAL A 408 -9.51 17.35 -6.71
C VAL A 408 -8.50 17.86 -5.68
N THR A 409 -8.53 17.39 -4.44
CA THR A 409 -7.64 17.87 -3.37
C THR A 409 -6.17 17.65 -3.69
N PHE A 410 -5.76 16.44 -4.10
CA PHE A 410 -4.35 16.16 -4.44
C PHE A 410 -3.88 16.91 -5.70
N PRO A 411 -4.60 16.90 -6.84
CA PRO A 411 -4.27 17.74 -8.00
C PRO A 411 -4.13 19.23 -7.66
N ARG A 412 -4.97 19.75 -6.76
CA ARG A 412 -4.87 21.13 -6.27
C ARG A 412 -3.58 21.36 -5.49
N ILE A 413 -3.18 20.44 -4.61
CA ILE A 413 -1.90 20.51 -3.88
C ILE A 413 -0.72 20.59 -4.86
N VAL A 414 -0.72 19.74 -5.89
CA VAL A 414 0.34 19.74 -6.93
C VAL A 414 0.35 21.07 -7.68
N ARG A 415 -0.81 21.60 -8.08
CA ARG A 415 -0.93 22.92 -8.74
C ARG A 415 -0.38 24.05 -7.86
N GLU A 416 -0.74 24.09 -6.59
CA GLU A 416 -0.26 25.12 -5.66
C GLU A 416 1.24 24.98 -5.38
N ALA A 417 1.75 23.75 -5.27
CA ALA A 417 3.19 23.50 -5.17
C ALA A 417 3.94 23.99 -6.44
N GLY A 418 3.38 23.76 -7.62
CA GLY A 418 3.93 24.28 -8.89
C GLY A 418 3.97 25.80 -8.94
N LYS A 419 2.91 26.48 -8.46
CA LYS A 419 2.92 27.95 -8.34
C LYS A 419 4.01 28.44 -7.38
N LEU A 420 4.20 27.78 -6.24
CA LEU A 420 5.23 28.15 -5.27
C LEU A 420 6.64 27.93 -5.82
N PHE A 421 6.86 26.87 -6.59
CA PHE A 421 8.15 26.55 -7.20
C PHE A 421 8.46 27.45 -8.39
N PHE A 422 7.63 27.41 -9.45
CA PHE A 422 7.92 28.11 -10.71
C PHE A 422 7.66 29.62 -10.64
N LYS A 423 6.53 30.04 -10.06
CA LYS A 423 6.13 31.47 -10.05
C LYS A 423 6.73 32.23 -8.87
N ARG A 424 6.73 31.64 -7.68
CA ARG A 424 7.20 32.32 -6.46
C ARG A 424 8.67 32.03 -6.13
N LYS A 425 9.31 31.09 -6.83
CA LYS A 425 10.73 30.71 -6.68
C LYS A 425 11.12 30.43 -5.22
N LEU A 426 10.24 29.74 -4.47
CA LEU A 426 10.56 29.37 -3.10
C LEU A 426 11.64 28.28 -3.07
N HIS A 427 12.52 28.38 -2.06
CA HIS A 427 13.50 27.35 -1.76
C HIS A 427 12.80 26.01 -1.45
N VAL A 428 13.28 24.95 -2.09
CA VAL A 428 12.84 23.57 -1.89
C VAL A 428 13.78 22.87 -0.94
N TRP A 429 13.21 22.34 0.14
CA TRP A 429 13.88 21.49 1.10
C TRP A 429 13.63 20.04 0.70
N PHE A 430 14.70 19.25 0.61
CA PHE A 430 14.57 17.82 0.40
C PHE A 430 13.85 17.17 1.58
N ARG A 431 13.08 16.12 1.32
CA ARG A 431 12.39 15.38 2.37
C ARG A 431 13.42 14.65 3.25
N PRO A 432 13.53 14.95 4.55
CA PRO A 432 14.32 14.15 5.48
C PRO A 432 13.57 12.87 5.85
N GLU A 433 14.29 11.83 6.28
CA GLU A 433 13.71 10.63 6.85
C GLU A 433 12.99 10.93 8.18
N VAL A 434 11.99 10.10 8.48
CA VAL A 434 11.11 10.24 9.64
C VAL A 434 11.84 9.99 10.95
N LEU A 435 11.42 10.68 12.02
CA LEU A 435 11.97 10.49 13.36
C LEU A 435 11.26 9.33 14.09
N THR A 436 11.82 8.89 15.21
CA THR A 436 11.25 7.83 16.07
C THR A 436 9.88 8.17 16.65
N THR A 437 9.52 9.46 16.71
CA THR A 437 8.21 9.97 17.15
C THR A 437 7.15 9.95 16.04
N SER A 438 7.56 9.63 14.81
CA SER A 438 6.73 9.61 13.61
C SER A 438 6.60 8.18 13.07
N ILE A 439 5.54 7.93 12.30
CA ILE A 439 5.31 6.67 11.61
C ILE A 439 5.68 6.84 10.14
N GLY A 440 6.53 5.95 9.64
CA GLY A 440 6.92 5.90 8.24
C GLY A 440 5.78 5.56 7.27
N ARG A 441 6.09 5.67 5.98
CA ARG A 441 5.16 5.26 4.91
C ARG A 441 4.88 3.77 4.93
N LEU A 442 3.80 3.36 4.26
CA LEU A 442 3.53 1.95 4.01
C LEU A 442 4.63 1.34 3.12
N PRO A 443 5.00 0.06 3.37
CA PRO A 443 5.98 -0.65 2.56
C PRO A 443 5.43 -0.96 1.16
N SER A 444 6.31 -1.00 0.17
CA SER A 444 6.02 -1.64 -1.11
C SER A 444 6.05 -3.16 -0.97
N SER A 445 5.47 -3.89 -1.93
CA SER A 445 5.52 -5.36 -1.94
C SER A 445 6.96 -5.90 -1.95
N THR A 446 7.86 -5.24 -2.68
CA THR A 446 9.31 -5.53 -2.70
C THR A 446 9.93 -5.42 -1.30
N GLU A 447 9.64 -4.34 -0.59
CA GLU A 447 10.14 -4.12 0.78
C GLU A 447 9.57 -5.13 1.77
N THR A 448 8.29 -5.50 1.64
CA THR A 448 7.68 -6.56 2.44
C THR A 448 8.35 -7.91 2.22
N THR A 449 8.68 -8.27 0.98
CA THR A 449 9.43 -9.51 0.68
C THR A 449 10.82 -9.48 1.29
N ILE A 450 11.56 -8.38 1.15
CA ILE A 450 12.90 -8.25 1.73
C ILE A 450 12.84 -8.29 3.26
N TYR A 451 11.84 -7.67 3.88
CA TYR A 451 11.60 -7.74 5.32
C TYR A 451 11.45 -9.19 5.81
N LYS A 452 10.62 -10.00 5.14
CA LYS A 452 10.41 -11.41 5.52
C LYS A 452 11.73 -12.17 5.55
N VAL A 453 12.55 -11.99 4.51
CA VAL A 453 13.88 -12.60 4.40
C VAL A 453 14.83 -12.07 5.49
N PHE A 454 14.83 -10.76 5.72
CA PHE A 454 15.67 -10.13 6.73
C PHE A 454 15.32 -10.59 8.16
N ALA A 455 14.04 -10.72 8.48
CA ALA A 455 13.58 -11.22 9.78
C ALA A 455 14.05 -12.67 10.01
N LEU A 456 13.93 -13.54 9.00
CA LEU A 456 14.42 -14.93 9.07
C LEU A 456 15.95 -15.00 9.18
N TYR A 457 16.66 -14.12 8.46
CA TYR A 457 18.10 -13.98 8.57
C TYR A 457 18.52 -13.59 9.99
N LEU A 458 17.87 -12.59 10.60
CA LEU A 458 18.12 -12.20 11.99
C LEU A 458 17.82 -13.34 12.98
N THR A 459 16.72 -14.08 12.80
CA THR A 459 16.42 -15.26 13.62
C THR A 459 17.52 -16.30 13.52
N THR A 460 18.04 -16.53 12.31
CA THR A 460 19.13 -17.48 12.09
C THR A 460 20.41 -17.03 12.79
N LEU A 461 20.76 -15.73 12.71
CA LEU A 461 21.90 -15.17 13.42
C LEU A 461 21.78 -15.33 14.94
N VAL A 462 20.64 -14.97 15.51
CA VAL A 462 20.37 -15.07 16.96
C VAL A 462 20.42 -16.51 17.48
N ASN A 463 20.09 -17.49 16.63
CA ASN A 463 20.18 -18.91 16.98
C ASN A 463 21.61 -19.46 16.85
N GLN A 464 22.48 -18.80 16.10
CA GLN A 464 23.88 -19.21 15.89
C GLN A 464 24.86 -18.53 16.86
N THR A 465 24.45 -17.43 17.51
CA THR A 465 25.29 -16.76 18.50
C THR A 465 25.45 -17.61 19.76
N SER A 466 26.68 -17.69 20.28
CA SER A 466 26.99 -18.39 21.53
C SER A 466 26.45 -17.69 22.79
N VAL A 467 26.00 -16.44 22.66
CA VAL A 467 25.46 -15.61 23.74
C VAL A 467 23.95 -15.46 23.53
N PRO A 468 23.12 -15.52 24.59
CA PRO A 468 21.68 -15.34 24.45
C PRO A 468 21.31 -13.90 24.07
N PHE A 469 20.50 -13.77 23.01
CA PHE A 469 20.03 -12.49 22.47
C PHE A 469 18.50 -12.42 22.44
N ARG A 470 17.99 -11.21 22.69
CA ARG A 470 16.61 -10.81 22.44
C ARG A 470 16.60 -9.55 21.59
N ILE A 471 16.05 -9.67 20.39
CA ILE A 471 15.85 -8.58 19.44
C ILE A 471 14.37 -8.25 19.36
N THR A 472 14.01 -7.00 19.65
CA THR A 472 12.70 -6.44 19.34
C THR A 472 12.79 -5.65 18.05
N LEU A 473 12.26 -6.20 16.95
CA LEU A 473 12.24 -5.56 15.65
C LEU A 473 10.90 -4.83 15.46
N LYS A 474 10.92 -3.50 15.50
CA LYS A 474 9.75 -2.65 15.19
C LYS A 474 9.83 -2.15 13.77
N THR A 475 8.73 -2.25 13.04
CA THR A 475 8.66 -1.84 11.63
C THR A 475 7.44 -0.98 11.36
N SER A 476 7.43 -0.29 10.22
CA SER A 476 6.25 0.42 9.70
C SER A 476 5.31 -0.51 8.90
N ILE A 477 5.60 -1.81 8.87
CA ILE A 477 4.77 -2.81 8.19
C ILE A 477 3.56 -3.10 9.10
N PRO A 478 2.32 -3.01 8.57
CA PRO A 478 1.12 -3.15 9.38
C PRO A 478 1.04 -4.46 10.17
N GLU A 479 1.49 -5.58 9.60
CA GLU A 479 1.41 -6.89 10.24
C GLU A 479 2.64 -7.74 9.87
N PRO A 480 3.48 -8.16 10.84
CA PRO A 480 3.48 -7.75 12.25
C PRO A 480 4.18 -6.40 12.46
N VAL A 481 3.59 -5.52 13.28
CA VAL A 481 4.19 -4.22 13.66
C VAL A 481 5.49 -4.41 14.45
N THR A 482 5.49 -5.35 15.38
CA THR A 482 6.63 -5.73 16.21
C THR A 482 6.88 -7.22 16.07
N ASN A 483 8.12 -7.60 15.75
CA ASN A 483 8.56 -8.98 15.69
C ASN A 483 9.60 -9.23 16.79
N LEU A 484 9.30 -10.15 17.70
CA LEU A 484 10.21 -10.53 18.77
C LEU A 484 11.03 -11.74 18.33
N ILE A 485 12.34 -11.59 18.29
CA ILE A 485 13.30 -12.64 17.93
C ILE A 485 14.13 -12.93 19.18
N THR A 486 14.09 -14.14 19.69
CA THR A 486 14.85 -14.56 20.89
C THR A 486 15.58 -15.86 20.59
N THR A 487 16.75 -16.07 21.19
CA THR A 487 17.46 -17.35 21.13
C THR A 487 16.55 -18.47 21.66
N CYS A 488 16.47 -19.59 20.93
CA CYS A 488 15.66 -20.73 21.35
C CYS A 488 16.08 -21.24 22.74
N GLY A 489 15.12 -21.37 23.68
CA GLY A 489 15.28 -22.17 24.89
C GLY A 489 15.60 -21.45 26.21
N GLU A 490 15.58 -20.11 26.28
CA GLU A 490 15.82 -19.41 27.56
C GLU A 490 14.69 -18.45 27.97
N ASP A 491 14.36 -18.49 29.26
CA ASP A 491 13.30 -17.71 29.92
C ASP A 491 13.62 -16.21 29.99
N THR A 492 12.56 -15.40 30.01
CA THR A 492 12.60 -13.92 30.06
C THR A 492 13.38 -13.31 31.24
N GLY A 493 13.77 -14.12 32.23
CA GLY A 493 14.47 -13.71 33.46
C GLY A 493 15.99 -13.95 33.50
N ASN A 494 16.64 -14.38 32.40
CA ASN A 494 18.10 -14.62 32.43
C ASN A 494 18.90 -13.29 32.51
N PRO A 495 19.69 -13.04 33.57
CA PRO A 495 20.49 -11.80 33.71
C PRO A 495 21.61 -11.66 32.66
N ARG A 496 21.94 -12.73 31.93
CA ARG A 496 22.94 -12.70 30.83
C ARG A 496 22.33 -12.36 29.47
N MET A 497 21.01 -12.27 29.35
CA MET A 497 20.33 -12.02 28.07
C MET A 497 20.62 -10.60 27.55
N ARG A 498 21.10 -10.52 26.31
CA ARG A 498 21.43 -9.24 25.65
C ARG A 498 20.21 -8.73 24.88
N TYR A 499 19.72 -7.56 25.28
CA TYR A 499 18.56 -6.91 24.65
C TYR A 499 18.98 -5.84 23.64
N ILE A 500 18.47 -5.94 22.41
CA ILE A 500 18.58 -4.95 21.35
C ILE A 500 17.18 -4.64 20.80
N GLU A 501 16.86 -3.38 20.64
CA GLU A 501 15.67 -2.91 19.93
C GLU A 501 16.11 -2.31 18.60
N ILE A 502 15.60 -2.87 17.50
CA ILE A 502 15.85 -2.38 16.15
C ILE A 502 14.54 -1.76 15.64
N ARG A 503 14.52 -0.44 15.43
CA ARG A 503 13.38 0.28 14.87
C ARG A 503 13.69 0.70 13.44
N VAL A 504 12.98 0.10 12.49
CA VAL A 504 13.01 0.53 11.08
C VAL A 504 12.06 1.71 10.92
N LEU A 505 12.63 2.91 10.78
CA LEU A 505 11.90 4.18 10.73
C LEU A 505 11.09 4.29 9.42
N THR A 506 11.69 3.86 8.32
CA THR A 506 11.08 3.87 6.98
C THR A 506 11.32 2.54 6.26
N PRO A 507 10.36 2.01 5.48
CA PRO A 507 10.57 0.81 4.68
C PRO A 507 11.74 0.94 3.68
N GLY A 508 12.17 2.17 3.37
CA GLY A 508 13.32 2.45 2.52
C GLY A 508 14.61 1.78 2.99
N PHE A 509 14.74 1.45 4.28
CA PHE A 509 15.85 0.64 4.80
C PHE A 509 15.98 -0.68 4.04
N TYR A 510 14.89 -1.42 3.83
CA TYR A 510 14.93 -2.73 3.14
C TYR A 510 15.36 -2.60 1.69
N SER A 511 14.91 -1.54 1.02
CA SER A 511 15.36 -1.21 -0.33
C SER A 511 16.86 -0.91 -0.35
N ARG A 512 17.41 -0.17 0.61
CA ARG A 512 18.85 0.15 0.64
C ARG A 512 19.72 -1.02 1.12
N LEU A 513 19.22 -1.84 2.05
CA LEU A 513 19.92 -2.98 2.65
C LEU A 513 20.56 -3.90 1.60
N VAL A 514 19.83 -4.20 0.52
CA VAL A 514 20.30 -5.14 -0.51
C VAL A 514 21.46 -4.60 -1.35
N HIS A 515 21.74 -3.29 -1.32
CA HIS A 515 22.87 -2.70 -2.03
C HIS A 515 24.21 -2.90 -1.31
N TYR A 516 24.18 -3.15 0.00
CA TYR A 516 25.36 -3.40 0.82
C TYR A 516 25.79 -4.87 0.74
N THR A 517 27.09 -5.12 0.88
CA THR A 517 27.62 -6.49 0.84
C THR A 517 27.43 -7.16 2.20
N TYR A 518 27.71 -6.39 3.27
CA TYR A 518 27.65 -6.84 4.66
C TYR A 518 26.52 -6.11 5.39
N THR A 519 25.86 -6.81 6.32
CA THR A 519 24.80 -6.23 7.13
C THR A 519 25.35 -5.19 8.11
N SER A 520 26.57 -5.39 8.62
CA SER A 520 27.29 -4.40 9.43
C SER A 520 27.47 -3.08 8.69
N GLU A 521 27.95 -3.12 7.44
CA GLU A 521 28.08 -1.96 6.56
C GLU A 521 26.74 -1.23 6.38
N ALA A 522 25.65 -1.98 6.17
CA ALA A 522 24.31 -1.40 6.03
C ALA A 522 23.89 -0.65 7.31
N VAL A 523 24.13 -1.23 8.48
CA VAL A 523 23.80 -0.60 9.77
C VAL A 523 24.66 0.66 9.99
N ASP A 524 25.94 0.60 9.67
CA ASP A 524 26.85 1.74 9.78
C ASP A 524 26.39 2.92 8.92
N ARG A 525 25.99 2.66 7.67
CA ARG A 525 25.59 3.69 6.68
C ARG A 525 24.14 4.19 6.84
N GLU A 526 23.25 3.37 7.39
CA GLU A 526 21.82 3.71 7.54
C GLU A 526 21.43 4.16 8.95
N CYS A 527 22.31 3.95 9.95
CA CYS A 527 22.06 4.28 11.37
C CYS A 527 23.20 5.09 12.00
N ILE A 528 24.40 4.51 12.14
CA ILE A 528 25.45 4.99 13.07
C ILE A 528 26.18 6.23 12.53
N PHE A 529 26.71 6.15 11.30
CA PHE A 529 27.57 7.18 10.70
C PHE A 529 26.84 8.05 9.66
N THR A 530 25.52 8.22 9.82
CA THR A 530 24.69 9.01 8.90
C THR A 530 24.00 10.17 9.62
N ASP A 531 23.78 11.27 8.89
CA ASP A 531 23.03 12.43 9.38
C ASP A 531 21.63 11.99 9.85
N GLU A 532 21.14 12.56 10.94
CA GLU A 532 19.82 12.24 11.49
C GLU A 532 18.68 12.42 10.47
N ARG A 533 18.86 13.30 9.49
CA ARG A 533 17.91 13.53 8.39
C ARG A 533 17.89 12.41 7.35
N ASN A 534 18.85 11.50 7.35
CA ASN A 534 18.91 10.36 6.41
C ASN A 534 18.79 9.00 7.10
N ARG A 535 18.73 8.94 8.44
CA ARG A 535 18.61 7.68 9.19
C ARG A 535 17.34 6.95 8.79
N THR A 536 17.49 5.72 8.29
CA THR A 536 16.35 4.83 8.02
C THR A 536 16.13 3.80 9.13
N LEU A 537 17.12 3.69 10.01
CA LEU A 537 17.19 2.72 11.09
C LEU A 537 17.57 3.42 12.39
N TRP A 538 17.00 2.97 13.49
CA TRP A 538 17.42 3.32 14.84
C TRP A 538 17.62 2.05 15.65
N ILE A 539 18.71 1.99 16.42
CA ILE A 539 19.07 0.81 17.20
C ILE A 539 19.34 1.23 18.64
N CYS A 540 18.74 0.53 19.60
CA CYS A 540 19.13 0.67 21.00
C CYS A 540 20.40 -0.15 21.26
N ARG A 541 21.36 0.44 21.99
CA ARG A 541 22.64 -0.19 22.37
C ARG A 541 23.44 -0.78 21.17
N PRO A 542 23.86 0.06 20.19
CA PRO A 542 24.59 -0.40 19.00
C PRO A 542 25.91 -1.13 19.32
N GLN A 543 26.49 -0.94 20.51
CA GLN A 543 27.70 -1.65 20.96
C GLN A 543 27.56 -3.17 21.02
N LEU A 544 26.34 -3.71 21.02
CA LEU A 544 26.08 -5.15 21.01
C LEU A 544 26.05 -5.74 19.58
N LEU A 545 26.02 -4.91 18.53
CA LEU A 545 25.97 -5.38 17.14
C LEU A 545 27.19 -6.18 16.71
N PRO A 546 28.44 -5.85 17.10
CA PRO A 546 29.59 -6.68 16.75
C PRO A 546 29.47 -8.11 17.28
N LEU A 547 28.79 -8.34 18.40
CA LEU A 547 28.57 -9.69 18.93
C LEU A 547 27.56 -10.50 18.09
N LEU A 548 26.69 -9.82 17.34
CA LEU A 548 25.68 -10.42 16.47
C LEU A 548 26.12 -10.50 14.99
N LEU A 549 26.93 -9.54 14.54
CA LEU A 549 27.32 -9.33 13.13
C LEU A 549 28.83 -9.51 12.88
N SER A 550 29.61 -9.98 13.85
CA SER A 550 31.05 -10.29 13.69
C SER A 550 31.28 -11.31 12.57
N GLU A 551 32.47 -11.31 11.96
CA GLU A 551 32.88 -12.29 10.95
C GLU A 551 32.70 -13.75 11.41
N ARG A 552 32.78 -14.03 12.73
CA ARG A 552 32.50 -15.38 13.29
C ARG A 552 31.01 -15.77 13.27
N SER A 553 30.11 -14.77 13.26
CA SER A 553 28.65 -14.92 13.10
C SER A 553 28.16 -14.62 11.68
N SER A 554 28.99 -13.96 10.86
CA SER A 554 28.79 -13.87 9.42
C SER A 554 28.77 -15.31 8.95
N ILE A 555 27.57 -15.75 8.57
CA ILE A 555 27.16 -17.14 8.55
C ILE A 555 28.31 -18.03 8.04
N GLN A 556 28.64 -19.11 8.77
CA GLN A 556 29.43 -20.24 8.27
C GLN A 556 28.69 -20.93 7.10
N ILE A 557 28.31 -20.17 6.07
CA ILE A 557 27.74 -20.63 4.81
C ILE A 557 28.84 -21.21 3.93
N ASN A 558 30.10 -20.86 4.19
CA ASN A 558 31.23 -21.53 3.59
C ASN A 558 31.96 -22.35 4.64
N GLU A 559 32.09 -23.63 4.28
CA GLU A 559 33.08 -24.59 4.77
C GLU A 559 32.75 -25.23 6.12
N GLN A 560 31.96 -26.31 6.02
CA GLN A 560 31.79 -27.46 6.95
C GLN A 560 30.36 -27.59 7.51
N GLY A 561 29.44 -28.13 6.70
CA GLY A 561 28.24 -28.80 7.24
C GLY A 561 26.87 -28.47 6.63
N VAL A 562 26.72 -27.42 5.83
CA VAL A 562 25.43 -27.13 5.16
C VAL A 562 25.37 -27.84 3.81
N ARG A 563 24.46 -28.82 3.66
CA ARG A 563 24.20 -29.49 2.37
C ARG A 563 23.94 -28.44 1.28
N ALA A 564 24.79 -28.40 0.26
CA ALA A 564 24.58 -27.55 -0.91
C ALA A 564 23.23 -27.92 -1.54
N VAL A 565 22.31 -26.94 -1.60
CA VAL A 565 21.04 -27.14 -2.28
C VAL A 565 21.34 -27.35 -3.78
N PRO A 566 20.86 -28.45 -4.40
CA PRO A 566 21.05 -28.64 -5.84
C PRO A 566 20.30 -27.55 -6.59
N ARG A 567 20.99 -26.86 -7.51
CA ARG A 567 20.44 -25.75 -8.30
C ARG A 567 20.50 -26.06 -9.78
N THR A 568 19.47 -25.65 -10.51
CA THR A 568 19.44 -25.79 -11.97
C THR A 568 20.37 -24.78 -12.62
N TYR A 569 20.83 -25.06 -13.84
CA TYR A 569 21.63 -24.12 -14.64
C TYR A 569 20.93 -22.76 -14.80
N LEU A 570 19.61 -22.77 -15.04
CA LEU A 570 18.81 -21.55 -15.14
C LEU A 570 18.79 -20.76 -13.82
N ASP A 571 18.78 -21.42 -12.66
CA ASP A 571 18.84 -20.71 -11.38
C ASP A 571 20.18 -20.03 -11.15
N GLU A 572 21.29 -20.69 -11.45
CA GLU A 572 22.62 -20.07 -11.36
C GLU A 572 22.77 -18.92 -12.37
N LEU A 573 22.23 -19.06 -13.59
CA LEU A 573 22.18 -17.95 -14.55
C LEU A 573 21.44 -16.73 -13.97
N ARG A 574 20.28 -16.94 -13.35
CA ARG A 574 19.50 -15.84 -12.73
C ARG A 574 20.26 -15.18 -11.57
N TRP A 575 20.98 -15.95 -10.76
CA TRP A 575 21.84 -15.40 -9.70
C TRP A 575 23.04 -14.62 -10.24
N LEU A 576 23.65 -15.09 -11.32
CA LEU A 576 24.72 -14.38 -12.03
C LEU A 576 24.22 -13.06 -12.62
N LEU A 577 23.02 -13.04 -13.19
CA LEU A 577 22.38 -11.81 -13.68
C LEU A 577 22.12 -10.82 -12.54
N LEU A 578 21.54 -11.28 -11.42
CA LEU A 578 21.35 -10.45 -10.24
C LEU A 578 22.67 -9.87 -9.74
N LYS A 579 23.71 -10.69 -9.65
CA LYS A 579 25.06 -10.29 -9.23
C LYS A 579 25.61 -9.16 -10.12
N LYS A 580 25.44 -9.27 -11.46
CA LYS A 580 25.86 -8.23 -12.42
C LYS A 580 25.05 -6.94 -12.30
N LEU A 581 23.77 -7.02 -11.90
CA LEU A 581 22.90 -5.85 -11.75
C LEU A 581 23.16 -5.06 -10.45
N ARG A 582 23.83 -5.63 -9.45
CA ARG A 582 24.13 -4.95 -8.17
C ARG A 582 24.82 -3.61 -8.41
N CYS A 583 24.39 -2.58 -7.68
CA CYS A 583 24.95 -1.22 -7.73
C CYS A 583 24.94 -0.58 -6.34
N ALA A 584 25.61 0.55 -6.16
CA ALA A 584 25.50 1.36 -4.94
C ALA A 584 24.05 1.84 -4.72
N PRO A 585 23.63 2.12 -3.47
CA PRO A 585 22.36 2.80 -3.22
C PRO A 585 22.42 4.24 -3.77
N ALA A 586 21.27 4.88 -3.93
CA ALA A 586 21.20 6.30 -4.28
C ALA A 586 21.88 7.18 -3.21
N ASP A 587 22.51 8.27 -3.64
CA ASP A 587 23.13 9.21 -2.71
C ASP A 587 22.11 9.78 -1.71
N PRO A 588 22.51 9.99 -0.45
CA PRO A 588 21.62 10.57 0.55
C PRO A 588 21.28 12.02 0.18
N ALA A 589 20.04 12.43 0.49
CA ALA A 589 19.56 13.78 0.20
C ALA A 589 20.35 14.88 0.93
N TYR A 590 20.92 14.54 2.09
CA TYR A 590 21.74 15.44 2.90
C TYR A 590 23.15 14.86 3.05
N SER A 591 24.16 15.44 2.38
CA SER A 591 25.54 14.96 2.50
C SER A 591 26.16 15.36 3.85
N VAL A 592 26.80 14.42 4.53
CA VAL A 592 27.53 14.64 5.81
C VAL A 592 28.84 15.40 5.59
N THR A 593 29.45 15.25 4.42
CA THR A 593 30.71 15.88 4.03
C THR A 593 30.45 16.84 2.87
N PRO A 594 31.08 18.04 2.82
CA PRO A 594 31.10 18.81 1.57
C PRO A 594 31.66 17.91 0.47
N LYS A 595 31.10 17.98 -0.74
CA LYS A 595 31.60 17.24 -1.90
C LYS A 595 33.07 17.63 -2.08
N SER A 596 33.99 16.81 -1.58
CA SER A 596 35.39 16.87 -1.97
C SER A 596 35.39 16.67 -3.48
N THR A 597 35.66 17.75 -4.20
CA THR A 597 35.99 17.71 -5.61
C THR A 597 37.13 16.70 -5.79
N THR A 598 37.02 15.84 -6.81
CA THR A 598 38.06 14.90 -7.25
C THR A 598 38.31 13.65 -6.38
N SER A 599 37.25 12.92 -6.00
CA SER A 599 37.40 11.49 -5.73
C SER A 599 36.47 10.71 -6.64
N THR A 600 37.01 10.17 -7.74
CA THR A 600 36.37 9.09 -8.47
C THR A 600 36.27 7.90 -7.53
N VAL A 601 35.09 7.70 -6.94
CA VAL A 601 34.77 6.47 -6.20
C VAL A 601 34.82 5.33 -7.21
N ASN A 602 35.97 4.68 -7.32
CA ASN A 602 36.10 3.47 -8.11
C ASN A 602 35.24 2.38 -7.47
N ASP A 603 34.32 1.81 -8.23
CA ASP A 603 33.51 0.67 -7.80
C ASP A 603 34.43 -0.58 -7.74
N ILE A 604 35.12 -0.77 -6.61
CA ILE A 604 36.05 -1.87 -6.29
C ILE A 604 35.36 -3.24 -6.15
N ARG A 605 34.26 -3.42 -6.87
CA ARG A 605 33.23 -4.39 -6.58
C ARG A 605 33.08 -5.31 -7.78
N HIS A 606 34.09 -6.16 -7.95
CA HIS A 606 33.88 -7.52 -8.43
C HIS A 606 33.09 -8.27 -7.32
N ARG A 607 31.81 -7.91 -7.12
CA ARG A 607 31.09 -8.12 -5.84
C ARG A 607 30.89 -9.60 -5.55
N PRO A 608 31.27 -10.13 -4.37
CA PRO A 608 30.71 -11.38 -3.90
C PRO A 608 29.19 -11.24 -3.70
N TYR A 609 28.50 -12.37 -3.56
CA TYR A 609 27.10 -12.38 -3.10
C TYR A 609 26.99 -11.68 -1.74
N SER A 610 25.96 -10.87 -1.53
CA SER A 610 25.73 -10.25 -0.21
C SER A 610 25.40 -11.31 0.85
N GLU A 611 25.46 -10.95 2.12
CA GLU A 611 25.07 -11.88 3.21
C GLU A 611 23.63 -12.37 3.08
N LEU A 612 22.70 -11.49 2.68
CA LEU A 612 21.32 -11.89 2.39
C LEU A 612 21.24 -12.83 1.17
N ASP A 613 22.01 -12.58 0.10
CA ASP A 613 22.05 -13.52 -1.04
C ASP A 613 22.56 -14.90 -0.60
N LYS A 614 23.62 -14.93 0.21
CA LYS A 614 24.19 -16.17 0.76
C LYS A 614 23.14 -16.90 1.60
N PHE A 615 22.45 -16.19 2.50
CA PHE A 615 21.38 -16.75 3.32
C PHE A 615 20.23 -17.32 2.47
N VAL A 616 19.75 -16.57 1.48
CA VAL A 616 18.67 -17.00 0.58
C VAL A 616 19.08 -18.21 -0.28
N ARG A 617 20.38 -18.32 -0.60
CA ARG A 617 20.96 -19.48 -1.30
C ARG A 617 21.16 -20.70 -0.38
N SER A 618 21.02 -20.56 0.94
CA SER A 618 21.09 -21.65 1.92
C SER A 618 19.76 -22.40 2.06
N VAL A 619 19.77 -23.54 2.77
CA VAL A 619 18.56 -24.36 3.03
C VAL A 619 17.46 -23.54 3.73
N GLY A 620 17.82 -22.68 4.69
CA GLY A 620 16.85 -21.90 5.47
C GLY A 620 16.14 -20.80 4.67
N GLY A 621 16.77 -20.28 3.62
CA GLY A 621 16.24 -19.19 2.80
C GLY A 621 15.68 -19.61 1.43
N GLN A 622 15.91 -20.87 1.02
CA GLN A 622 15.52 -21.40 -0.28
C GLN A 622 14.03 -21.22 -0.63
N PRO A 623 13.06 -21.36 0.30
CA PRO A 623 11.64 -21.15 0.00
C PRO A 623 11.30 -19.72 -0.46
N TYR A 624 12.15 -18.73 -0.15
CA TYR A 624 11.94 -17.32 -0.49
C TYR A 624 12.81 -16.85 -1.67
N ALA A 625 13.62 -17.75 -2.25
CA ALA A 625 14.64 -17.38 -3.22
C ALA A 625 14.08 -16.77 -4.51
N GLY A 626 13.00 -17.31 -5.07
CA GLY A 626 12.37 -16.74 -6.26
C GLY A 626 11.77 -15.37 -6.00
N GLU A 627 11.01 -15.21 -4.92
CA GLU A 627 10.40 -13.93 -4.54
C GLU A 627 11.47 -12.86 -4.28
N TYR A 628 12.48 -13.19 -3.48
CA TYR A 628 13.60 -12.30 -3.16
C TYR A 628 14.34 -11.86 -4.43
N ARG A 629 14.73 -12.81 -5.29
CA ARG A 629 15.48 -12.51 -6.52
C ARG A 629 14.69 -11.60 -7.44
N ARG A 630 13.38 -11.81 -7.61
CA ARG A 630 12.51 -10.93 -8.42
C ARG A 630 12.40 -9.54 -7.81
N ALA A 631 12.19 -9.45 -6.50
CA ALA A 631 12.08 -8.19 -5.76
C ALA A 631 13.37 -7.36 -5.90
N VAL A 632 14.52 -7.98 -5.65
CA VAL A 632 15.82 -7.31 -5.70
C VAL A 632 16.25 -6.98 -7.13
N THR A 633 15.98 -7.86 -8.11
CA THR A 633 16.22 -7.57 -9.54
C THR A 633 15.41 -6.35 -9.98
N LYS A 634 14.12 -6.28 -9.61
CA LYS A 634 13.26 -5.13 -9.90
C LYS A 634 13.87 -3.84 -9.34
N LEU A 635 14.39 -3.88 -8.11
CA LEU A 635 15.01 -2.74 -7.46
C LEU A 635 16.29 -2.27 -8.17
N PHE A 636 17.19 -3.20 -8.53
CA PHE A 636 18.42 -2.83 -9.23
C PHE A 636 18.17 -2.33 -10.66
N LEU A 637 17.21 -2.93 -11.38
CA LEU A 637 16.77 -2.40 -12.67
C LEU A 637 16.21 -0.98 -12.52
N ALA A 638 15.41 -0.75 -11.48
CA ALA A 638 14.87 0.58 -11.21
C ALA A 638 15.99 1.59 -10.93
N GLN A 639 16.97 1.23 -10.10
CA GLN A 639 18.08 2.11 -9.76
C GLN A 639 18.98 2.43 -10.95
N ARG A 640 19.26 1.45 -11.83
CA ARG A 640 20.16 1.63 -12.98
C ARG A 640 19.50 2.32 -14.16
N PHE A 641 18.25 1.98 -14.46
CA PHE A 641 17.59 2.37 -15.72
C PHE A 641 16.37 3.27 -15.55
N CYS A 642 15.79 3.32 -14.35
CA CYS A 642 14.54 4.06 -14.10
C CYS A 642 14.67 5.08 -12.96
N PHE A 643 15.87 5.61 -12.69
CA PHE A 643 16.11 6.63 -11.65
C PHE A 643 15.56 6.26 -10.26
N GLY A 644 15.52 4.97 -9.92
CA GLY A 644 15.00 4.45 -8.66
C GLY A 644 13.48 4.18 -8.62
N PHE A 645 12.74 4.46 -9.71
CA PHE A 645 11.30 4.24 -9.76
C PHE A 645 10.96 2.78 -10.15
N SER A 646 10.66 1.95 -9.16
CA SER A 646 10.25 0.54 -9.34
C SER A 646 9.00 0.37 -10.21
N GLU A 647 8.11 1.36 -10.23
CA GLU A 647 6.83 1.27 -10.92
C GLU A 647 6.98 1.43 -12.43
N VAL A 648 8.01 2.16 -12.87
CA VAL A 648 8.41 2.22 -14.28
C VAL A 648 8.87 0.84 -14.76
N VAL A 649 9.64 0.10 -13.94
CA VAL A 649 10.03 -1.28 -14.26
C VAL A 649 8.80 -2.18 -14.37
N GLY A 650 7.81 -2.00 -13.49
CA GLY A 650 6.53 -2.71 -13.56
C GLY A 650 5.74 -2.41 -14.83
N LEU A 651 5.75 -1.15 -15.29
CA LEU A 651 5.10 -0.75 -16.54
C LEU A 651 5.81 -1.33 -17.76
N VAL A 652 7.15 -1.23 -17.83
CA VAL A 652 7.95 -1.85 -18.91
C VAL A 652 7.70 -3.35 -18.95
N ASP A 653 7.62 -4.00 -17.79
CA ASP A 653 7.31 -5.42 -17.69
C ASP A 653 5.94 -5.77 -18.27
N LEU A 654 4.92 -4.95 -18.00
CA LEU A 654 3.58 -5.12 -18.56
C LEU A 654 3.60 -4.92 -20.07
N VAL A 655 4.25 -3.88 -20.57
CA VAL A 655 4.36 -3.57 -22.01
C VAL A 655 5.03 -4.72 -22.77
N LEU A 656 6.13 -5.27 -22.24
CA LEU A 656 6.81 -6.41 -22.86
C LEU A 656 5.91 -7.65 -22.92
N ARG A 657 5.18 -7.96 -21.85
CA ARG A 657 4.24 -9.09 -21.84
C ARG A 657 3.12 -8.91 -22.85
N VAL A 658 2.49 -7.74 -22.87
CA VAL A 658 1.45 -7.41 -23.87
C VAL A 658 2.02 -7.53 -25.28
N SER A 659 3.25 -7.06 -25.52
CA SER A 659 3.92 -7.16 -26.82
C SER A 659 4.16 -8.62 -27.23
N PHE A 660 4.66 -9.48 -26.34
CA PHE A 660 4.84 -10.91 -26.64
C PHE A 660 3.52 -11.64 -26.86
N CYS A 661 2.48 -11.34 -26.07
CA CYS A 661 1.15 -11.87 -26.31
C CYS A 661 0.61 -11.41 -27.68
N LEU A 662 0.75 -10.13 -28.03
CA LEU A 662 0.31 -9.60 -29.32
C LEU A 662 1.05 -10.28 -30.48
N LEU A 663 2.37 -10.49 -30.37
CA LEU A 663 3.16 -11.22 -31.35
C LEU A 663 2.66 -12.66 -31.53
N ALA A 664 2.34 -13.36 -30.43
CA ALA A 664 1.75 -14.68 -30.48
C ALA A 664 0.39 -14.67 -31.20
N VAL A 665 -0.48 -13.69 -30.89
CA VAL A 665 -1.79 -13.55 -31.54
C VAL A 665 -1.67 -13.27 -33.04
N LEU A 666 -0.79 -12.33 -33.44
CA LEU A 666 -0.53 -12.02 -34.85
C LEU A 666 -0.02 -13.24 -35.61
N GLN A 667 0.82 -14.05 -34.98
CA GLN A 667 1.36 -15.26 -35.58
C GLN A 667 0.30 -16.35 -35.74
N LEU A 668 -0.58 -16.53 -34.76
CA LEU A 668 -1.70 -17.46 -34.86
C LEU A 668 -2.67 -17.04 -35.97
N ARG A 669 -2.98 -15.75 -36.10
CA ARG A 669 -3.81 -15.23 -37.19
C ARG A 669 -3.16 -15.48 -38.55
N LYS A 670 -1.89 -15.13 -38.70
CA LYS A 670 -1.14 -15.39 -39.94
C LYS A 670 -1.15 -16.88 -40.30
N TRP A 671 -1.02 -17.75 -39.30
CA TRP A 671 -1.11 -19.20 -39.48
C TRP A 671 -2.52 -19.65 -39.91
N SER A 672 -3.58 -19.05 -39.36
CA SER A 672 -4.97 -19.29 -39.78
C SER A 672 -5.19 -18.91 -41.24
N GLU A 673 -4.79 -17.71 -41.66
CA GLU A 673 -4.92 -17.21 -43.04
C GLU A 673 -4.14 -18.08 -44.05
N LEU A 674 -2.97 -18.59 -43.67
CA LEU A 674 -2.18 -19.54 -44.48
C LEU A 674 -2.78 -20.94 -44.51
N GLY A 675 -3.37 -21.37 -43.40
CA GLY A 675 -4.11 -22.63 -43.28
C GLY A 675 -5.38 -22.66 -44.15
N GLU A 676 -6.03 -21.53 -44.36
CA GLU A 676 -7.15 -21.42 -45.31
C GLU A 676 -6.69 -21.48 -46.78
N ARG A 677 -5.49 -20.98 -47.09
CA ARG A 677 -4.94 -20.97 -48.47
C ARG A 677 -4.23 -22.27 -48.87
N SER A 678 -3.87 -23.13 -47.92
CA SER A 678 -3.03 -24.31 -48.17
C SER A 678 -3.14 -25.42 -47.10
N GLY A 679 -4.31 -25.56 -46.47
CA GLY A 679 -4.48 -26.43 -45.31
C GLY A 679 -4.97 -27.86 -45.60
N PRO A 680 -4.79 -28.78 -44.62
CA PRO A 680 -5.29 -30.16 -44.67
C PRO A 680 -6.83 -30.28 -44.68
N GLY A 681 -7.55 -29.16 -44.56
CA GLY A 681 -9.02 -29.11 -44.66
C GLY A 681 -9.53 -29.58 -46.02
N ASP A 682 -8.84 -29.22 -47.11
CA ASP A 682 -9.19 -29.73 -48.45
C ASP A 682 -8.82 -31.20 -48.61
N CYS A 683 -7.73 -31.69 -47.99
CA CYS A 683 -7.37 -33.11 -47.97
C CYS A 683 -8.46 -33.96 -47.30
N LEU A 684 -8.96 -33.53 -46.14
CA LEU A 684 -10.01 -34.25 -45.42
C LEU A 684 -11.34 -34.18 -46.17
N LYS A 685 -11.66 -33.03 -46.78
CA LYS A 685 -12.83 -32.89 -47.67
C LYS A 685 -12.71 -33.81 -48.89
N LEU A 686 -11.56 -33.84 -49.57
CA LEU A 686 -11.27 -34.69 -50.74
C LEU A 686 -11.24 -36.18 -50.38
N LEU A 687 -10.72 -36.54 -49.20
CA LEU A 687 -10.72 -37.91 -48.67
C LEU A 687 -12.15 -38.39 -48.34
N LEU A 688 -12.96 -37.52 -47.72
CA LEU A 688 -14.32 -37.87 -47.30
C LEU A 688 -15.34 -37.81 -48.44
N THR A 689 -15.18 -36.92 -49.42
CA THR A 689 -16.14 -36.75 -50.53
C THR A 689 -15.72 -37.41 -51.85
N GLN A 690 -14.43 -37.51 -52.16
CA GLN A 690 -13.94 -38.03 -53.45
C GLN A 690 -13.08 -39.31 -53.35
N ARG A 691 -12.75 -39.78 -52.13
CA ARG A 691 -11.91 -40.98 -51.87
C ARG A 691 -10.60 -41.04 -52.68
N ASN A 692 -10.08 -39.89 -53.13
CA ASN A 692 -8.90 -39.86 -53.99
C ASN A 692 -7.65 -39.52 -53.18
N VAL A 693 -6.94 -40.56 -52.74
CA VAL A 693 -5.75 -40.46 -51.88
C VAL A 693 -4.59 -39.74 -52.61
N SER A 694 -4.48 -39.92 -53.92
CA SER A 694 -3.40 -39.34 -54.73
C SER A 694 -3.46 -37.80 -54.85
N ALA A 695 -4.67 -37.23 -54.91
CA ALA A 695 -4.90 -35.79 -54.97
C ALA A 695 -4.62 -35.09 -53.63
N CYS A 696 -4.85 -35.78 -52.51
CA CYS A 696 -4.50 -35.29 -51.17
C CYS A 696 -2.97 -35.22 -50.97
N PHE A 697 -2.22 -36.19 -51.51
CA PHE A 697 -0.74 -36.10 -51.55
C PHE A 697 -0.21 -35.08 -52.58
N GLY A 698 -0.90 -34.90 -53.71
CA GLY A 698 -0.51 -33.92 -54.75
C GLY A 698 -0.79 -32.45 -54.42
N ALA A 699 -1.84 -32.17 -53.64
CA ALA A 699 -2.17 -30.83 -53.13
C ALA A 699 -1.19 -30.37 -52.02
N HIS A 700 -0.52 -31.32 -51.38
CA HIS A 700 0.58 -31.06 -50.45
C HIS A 700 1.89 -30.78 -51.20
N ARG A 701 2.01 -29.58 -51.80
CA ARG A 701 3.36 -29.00 -52.03
C ARG A 701 3.98 -28.68 -50.66
N PHE A 702 4.54 -29.69 -50.00
CA PHE A 702 5.42 -29.55 -48.83
C PHE A 702 6.77 -28.85 -49.18
N SER A 703 6.99 -28.44 -50.44
CA SER A 703 8.30 -27.98 -50.92
C SER A 703 8.64 -26.50 -50.65
N SER A 704 7.90 -25.81 -49.78
CA SER A 704 8.29 -24.45 -49.36
C SER A 704 7.91 -24.12 -47.92
N TRP A 705 7.80 -25.12 -47.05
CA TRP A 705 7.72 -24.86 -45.61
C TRP A 705 9.12 -24.48 -45.15
N ASP A 706 9.41 -23.18 -45.20
CA ASP A 706 10.64 -22.62 -44.67
C ASP A 706 10.71 -22.98 -43.18
N TRP A 707 11.57 -23.93 -42.80
CA TRP A 707 11.75 -24.37 -41.43
C TRP A 707 12.03 -23.19 -40.48
N TRP A 708 12.65 -22.13 -41.00
CA TRP A 708 12.86 -20.89 -40.28
C TRP A 708 11.55 -20.17 -39.93
N TRP A 709 10.54 -20.23 -40.79
CA TRP A 709 9.23 -19.65 -40.53
C TRP A 709 8.46 -20.43 -39.45
N MET A 710 8.52 -21.76 -39.45
CA MET A 710 7.94 -22.58 -38.37
C MET A 710 8.66 -22.34 -37.04
N ALA A 711 9.98 -22.31 -37.05
CA ALA A 711 10.78 -22.02 -35.87
C ALA A 711 10.48 -20.63 -35.31
N LYS A 712 10.36 -19.60 -36.17
CA LYS A 712 9.93 -18.24 -35.78
C LYS A 712 8.53 -18.24 -35.17
N SER A 713 7.61 -19.03 -35.70
CA SER A 713 6.24 -19.11 -35.22
C SER A 713 6.18 -19.75 -33.83
N ALA A 714 6.84 -20.90 -33.67
CA ALA A 714 6.97 -21.57 -32.38
C ALA A 714 7.70 -20.70 -31.34
N ALA A 715 8.76 -20.00 -31.74
CA ALA A 715 9.48 -19.08 -30.88
C ALA A 715 8.60 -17.91 -30.43
N SER A 716 7.79 -17.33 -31.32
CA SER A 716 6.85 -16.24 -30.99
C SER A 716 5.77 -16.70 -30.01
N MET A 717 5.22 -17.90 -30.22
CA MET A 717 4.29 -18.54 -29.30
C MET A 717 4.93 -18.80 -27.92
N TYR A 718 6.18 -19.22 -27.90
CA TYR A 718 6.87 -19.52 -26.65
C TYR A 718 7.48 -18.28 -25.97
N ALA A 719 7.62 -17.14 -26.66
CA ALA A 719 8.34 -15.96 -26.18
C ALA A 719 7.81 -15.41 -24.85
N CYS A 720 6.49 -15.28 -24.70
CA CYS A 720 5.89 -14.85 -23.44
C CYS A 720 6.19 -15.84 -22.31
N HIS A 721 6.21 -17.14 -22.62
CA HIS A 721 6.50 -18.19 -21.64
C HIS A 721 7.98 -18.20 -21.25
N ALA A 722 8.89 -18.10 -22.23
CA ALA A 722 10.33 -17.97 -22.01
C ALA A 722 10.66 -16.74 -21.16
N TYR A 723 10.05 -15.60 -21.47
CA TYR A 723 10.21 -14.37 -20.68
C TYR A 723 9.72 -14.55 -19.24
N GLY A 724 8.57 -15.20 -19.05
CA GLY A 724 8.09 -15.58 -17.73
C GLY A 724 9.10 -16.46 -16.98
N LEU A 725 9.51 -17.57 -17.59
CA LEU A 725 10.47 -18.50 -16.99
C LEU A 725 11.79 -17.82 -16.64
N LEU A 726 12.28 -16.87 -17.45
CA LEU A 726 13.52 -16.14 -17.17
C LEU A 726 13.47 -15.40 -15.82
N LYS A 727 12.33 -14.84 -15.44
CA LYS A 727 12.16 -14.13 -14.15
C LYS A 727 12.31 -15.03 -12.93
N GLY A 728 12.15 -16.34 -13.11
CA GLY A 728 12.29 -17.34 -12.05
C GLY A 728 11.10 -17.34 -11.10
N TYR A 729 10.21 -18.31 -11.32
CA TYR A 729 9.10 -18.65 -10.44
C TYR A 729 9.41 -19.99 -9.73
N LYS A 730 8.74 -20.23 -8.59
CA LYS A 730 9.13 -20.99 -7.38
C LYS A 730 9.84 -20.14 -6.36
#